data_AF-A0A3P8TFK8-F1
#
_entry.id   AF-A0A3P8TFK8-F1
#
_cell.length_a   1.000
_cell.length_b   1.000
_cell.length_c   1.000
_cell.angle_alpha   90.00
_cell.angle_beta   90.00
_cell.angle_gamma   90.00
#
_symmetry.space_group_name_H-M   'P 1'
#
loop_
_entity.id
_entity.type
_entity.pdbx_description
1 polymer ?
#
loop_
_entity_poly.entity_id
_entity_poly.type
_entity_poly.pdbx_seq_one_letter_code
_entity_poly.pdbx_strand_id
1 'polypeptide(L)'
;MLMPDSSLFFNCLLSLPPSLYPPLVSVSSGASVCWSPSVTSCTDCLRRGPQCAWCFKEDFLNGAGLSQRCDLPENLRRRGCGPEFTEQSETKVEVNATISSTQVSPQDISINLRPGAEASFIVSVKQLERYPVDLYYLVDVSASMQENLDHLKTVGVALSLRMTEHSSDLWLGFGSFVDKPVSPYINVHPSKISNPCSDYEIRCRPAHGFHHVLSMTGNMSEFTRVIKRQRISGNMDTPEGGLDAMLQAAVCQVIGWRPEAKRLLLLMTDQPSHLALDSRLAGIVRPHDGLCHLENNVYTGSTRMDHPSVGQLSDKLLENHIYSIFAVEKQQYQWYEITLTLTFISFHFCSAQRLLSEVAVSVSVEDKAVSRYWVSVSPICPDGSTAKDRSCSGVQPDQTVYFNITVGQHSCPNDGEDEDITVMVHPVGYNESTVIRIHSKCRCSCGLMGRCQDDNQSPCTGTQDGSRQRQRQEQGLMKDSNTDRNWSCRADGSDVECSGRGVCDCGRCVCEQSRLGTVYGKYCEMDDFSCPYEGGLLCGRRGVCVSGECVCDDGWTGESCGCPVSTATCQSLNGLICSGRGRCVCGKCVCDDPKHSGDFCERCPACQSSCQSHWDRPPDRPVEMHIQVPKMPLGDPWQC
;
A
#
# COMPACT_ATOMS: atom_id res chain seq x y z
N MET A 1 -10.02 55.71 -8.65
CA MET A 1 -10.39 56.17 -10.00
C MET A 1 -10.54 54.91 -10.84
N LEU A 2 -11.80 54.60 -11.17
CA LEU A 2 -12.31 53.62 -12.15
C LEU A 2 -12.08 52.11 -11.91
N MET A 3 -13.14 51.45 -11.43
CA MET A 3 -13.61 50.17 -12.00
C MET A 3 -14.14 50.41 -13.44
N PRO A 4 -14.16 49.38 -14.30
CA PRO A 4 -15.41 48.63 -14.55
C PRO A 4 -15.14 47.10 -14.66
N ASP A 5 -15.99 46.16 -14.28
CA ASP A 5 -17.42 45.85 -14.50
C ASP A 5 -17.59 44.62 -15.43
N SER A 6 -18.67 43.89 -15.18
CA SER A 6 -18.89 42.50 -15.55
C SER A 6 -19.68 42.33 -16.85
N SER A 7 -19.64 41.10 -17.38
CA SER A 7 -20.69 40.38 -18.13
C SER A 7 -20.65 40.31 -19.67
N LEU A 8 -20.93 39.08 -20.13
CA LEU A 8 -21.44 38.63 -21.44
C LEU A 8 -20.44 38.52 -22.59
N PHE A 9 -20.13 37.29 -23.01
CA PHE A 9 -20.36 36.84 -24.40
C PHE A 9 -20.35 35.30 -24.49
N PHE A 10 -21.57 34.76 -24.53
CA PHE A 10 -21.93 33.44 -25.03
C PHE A 10 -21.86 33.45 -26.57
N ASN A 11 -21.56 32.30 -27.19
CA ASN A 11 -21.65 31.94 -28.62
C ASN A 11 -20.56 32.47 -29.58
N CYS A 12 -19.70 31.56 -30.04
CA CYS A 12 -19.58 31.27 -31.49
C CYS A 12 -18.79 29.96 -31.73
N LEU A 13 -19.55 28.90 -32.04
CA LEU A 13 -19.10 27.73 -32.80
C LEU A 13 -19.15 28.07 -34.30
N LEU A 14 -18.36 27.31 -35.09
CA LEU A 14 -18.35 27.15 -36.56
C LEU A 14 -17.27 27.93 -37.32
N SER A 15 -16.17 27.25 -37.64
CA SER A 15 -15.83 26.88 -39.03
C SER A 15 -14.42 26.28 -39.09
N LEU A 16 -14.27 25.00 -39.42
CA LEU A 16 -13.11 24.36 -40.10
C LEU A 16 -13.50 22.88 -40.46
N PRO A 17 -12.89 22.26 -41.49
CA PRO A 17 -13.55 21.38 -42.48
C PRO A 17 -13.62 19.88 -42.11
N PRO A 18 -14.47 19.08 -42.82
CA PRO A 18 -14.65 17.66 -42.57
C PRO A 18 -13.69 16.81 -43.41
N SER A 19 -12.63 16.30 -42.80
CA SER A 19 -11.91 15.13 -43.32
C SER A 19 -11.11 14.47 -42.21
N LEU A 20 -11.27 13.15 -42.07
CA LEU A 20 -10.67 12.25 -41.07
C LEU A 20 -11.53 12.02 -39.82
N TYR A 21 -12.73 11.50 -40.03
CA TYR A 21 -13.32 10.61 -39.03
C TYR A 21 -12.52 9.28 -39.01
N PRO A 22 -12.07 8.78 -37.85
CA PRO A 22 -11.69 7.37 -37.73
C PRO A 22 -12.93 6.50 -38.04
N PRO A 23 -12.75 5.29 -38.57
CA PRO A 23 -13.89 4.44 -38.89
C PRO A 23 -14.72 4.20 -37.63
N LEU A 24 -16.02 4.48 -37.73
CA LEU A 24 -17.03 3.97 -36.82
C LEU A 24 -16.84 2.45 -36.75
N VAL A 25 -16.30 1.98 -35.62
CA VAL A 25 -16.39 0.58 -35.25
C VAL A 25 -17.89 0.30 -35.12
N SER A 26 -18.43 -0.45 -36.07
CA SER A 26 -19.74 -1.04 -35.96
C SER A 26 -19.73 -1.92 -34.72
N VAL A 27 -20.36 -1.45 -33.64
CA VAL A 27 -20.69 -2.27 -32.48
C VAL A 27 -21.65 -3.35 -32.98
N SER A 28 -21.08 -4.52 -33.18
CA SER A 28 -21.79 -5.78 -33.29
C SER A 28 -22.84 -5.87 -32.18
N SER A 29 -24.10 -6.07 -32.57
CA SER A 29 -25.16 -6.49 -31.66
C SER A 29 -24.85 -7.91 -31.16
N GLY A 30 -24.23 -8.04 -29.99
CA GLY A 30 -23.95 -9.34 -29.39
C GLY A 30 -23.40 -9.24 -27.97
N ALA A 31 -24.22 -9.64 -26.99
CA ALA A 31 -23.97 -9.84 -25.56
C ALA A 31 -23.43 -8.63 -24.75
N SER A 32 -24.20 -8.17 -23.76
CA SER A 32 -23.69 -7.21 -22.77
C SER A 32 -22.74 -7.92 -21.80
N VAL A 33 -21.72 -7.21 -21.31
CA VAL A 33 -20.75 -7.68 -20.29
C VAL A 33 -21.46 -8.26 -19.04
N CYS A 34 -22.65 -7.75 -18.73
CA CYS A 34 -23.45 -8.17 -17.60
C CYS A 34 -24.22 -9.48 -17.85
N TRP A 35 -24.73 -9.67 -19.06
CA TRP A 35 -25.57 -10.81 -19.40
C TRP A 35 -24.75 -12.05 -19.77
N SER A 36 -25.03 -13.18 -19.12
CA SER A 36 -24.62 -14.51 -19.64
C SER A 36 -25.66 -15.57 -19.29
N PRO A 37 -25.66 -16.71 -20.01
CA PRO A 37 -26.48 -17.86 -19.66
C PRO A 37 -26.22 -18.44 -18.26
N SER A 38 -25.07 -18.13 -17.64
CA SER A 38 -24.67 -18.64 -16.31
C SER A 38 -25.18 -17.79 -15.13
N VAL A 39 -25.71 -16.59 -15.37
CA VAL A 39 -26.26 -15.76 -14.28
C VAL A 39 -27.62 -16.32 -13.83
N THR A 40 -27.71 -16.71 -12.56
CA THR A 40 -28.94 -17.30 -11.99
C THR A 40 -29.52 -16.50 -10.82
N SER A 41 -28.72 -15.65 -10.18
CA SER A 41 -29.12 -14.84 -9.03
C SER A 41 -28.76 -13.37 -9.18
N CYS A 42 -29.43 -12.52 -8.39
CA CYS A 42 -29.10 -11.10 -8.30
C CYS A 42 -27.64 -10.87 -7.85
N THR A 43 -27.17 -11.64 -6.88
CA THR A 43 -25.79 -11.54 -6.38
C THR A 43 -24.77 -11.88 -7.47
N ASP A 44 -25.02 -12.92 -8.28
CA ASP A 44 -24.14 -13.27 -9.41
C ASP A 44 -24.11 -12.17 -10.47
N CYS A 45 -25.25 -11.50 -10.69
CA CYS A 45 -25.35 -10.38 -11.62
C CYS A 45 -24.49 -9.19 -11.17
N LEU A 46 -24.66 -8.75 -9.92
CA LEU A 46 -23.95 -7.56 -9.42
C LEU A 46 -22.44 -7.81 -9.24
N ARG A 47 -22.02 -9.06 -9.03
CA ARG A 47 -20.60 -9.44 -8.98
C ARG A 47 -19.86 -9.29 -10.32
N ARG A 48 -20.57 -9.21 -11.44
CA ARG A 48 -19.96 -9.08 -12.77
C ARG A 48 -19.43 -7.68 -13.05
N GLY A 49 -19.92 -6.69 -12.33
CA GLY A 49 -19.40 -5.34 -12.41
C GLY A 49 -20.37 -4.30 -11.86
N PRO A 50 -19.87 -3.13 -11.46
CA PRO A 50 -20.66 -2.04 -10.92
C PRO A 50 -21.70 -1.50 -11.92
N GLN A 51 -21.44 -1.65 -13.23
CA GLN A 51 -22.34 -1.25 -14.31
C GLN A 51 -23.54 -2.18 -14.50
N CYS A 52 -23.57 -3.34 -13.84
CA CYS A 52 -24.62 -4.33 -13.99
C CYS A 52 -25.77 -4.09 -13.02
N ALA A 53 -26.98 -4.39 -13.47
CA ALA A 53 -28.18 -4.27 -12.66
C ALA A 53 -29.06 -5.51 -12.81
N TRP A 54 -29.89 -5.75 -11.79
CA TRP A 54 -30.83 -6.85 -11.73
C TRP A 54 -32.26 -6.36 -11.68
N CYS A 55 -33.10 -6.84 -12.59
CA CYS A 55 -34.52 -6.57 -12.57
C CYS A 55 -35.27 -7.61 -11.72
N PHE A 56 -35.90 -7.16 -10.63
CA PHE A 56 -36.71 -8.00 -9.75
C PHE A 56 -38.23 -7.87 -9.98
N LYS A 57 -38.64 -7.22 -11.09
CA LYS A 57 -40.05 -7.11 -11.48
C LYS A 57 -40.64 -8.49 -11.85
N GLU A 58 -41.76 -8.90 -11.27
CA GLU A 58 -42.34 -10.25 -11.43
C GLU A 58 -42.73 -10.57 -12.90
N ASP A 59 -43.38 -9.65 -13.61
CA ASP A 59 -43.86 -9.82 -15.00
C ASP A 59 -42.79 -9.58 -16.08
N PHE A 60 -41.51 -9.44 -15.69
CA PHE A 60 -40.42 -9.13 -16.62
C PHE A 60 -40.06 -10.30 -17.54
N LEU A 61 -40.27 -11.54 -17.10
CA LEU A 61 -39.76 -12.76 -17.74
C LEU A 61 -40.71 -13.39 -18.78
N ASN A 62 -41.61 -12.66 -19.44
CA ASN A 62 -42.59 -13.18 -20.43
C ASN A 62 -42.02 -14.17 -21.50
N GLY A 63 -41.73 -15.42 -21.13
CA GLY A 63 -41.01 -16.43 -21.93
C GLY A 63 -39.48 -16.35 -21.95
N ALA A 64 -38.85 -15.48 -21.16
CA ALA A 64 -37.39 -15.25 -21.12
C ALA A 64 -36.68 -16.08 -20.04
N GLY A 65 -35.39 -16.41 -20.24
CA GLY A 65 -34.58 -17.12 -19.25
C GLY A 65 -34.15 -16.22 -18.08
N LEU A 66 -33.97 -16.81 -16.88
CA LEU A 66 -33.57 -16.12 -15.63
C LEU A 66 -32.37 -15.17 -15.79
N SER A 67 -31.41 -15.53 -16.64
CA SER A 67 -30.23 -14.70 -16.93
C SER A 67 -30.57 -13.34 -17.54
N GLN A 68 -31.70 -13.20 -18.21
CA GLN A 68 -32.11 -11.93 -18.84
C GLN A 68 -32.54 -10.85 -17.86
N ARG A 69 -32.73 -11.20 -16.58
CA ARG A 69 -32.91 -10.23 -15.48
C ARG A 69 -31.62 -9.45 -15.18
N CYS A 70 -30.46 -9.94 -15.61
CA CYS A 70 -29.19 -9.26 -15.48
C CYS A 70 -28.79 -8.58 -16.80
N ASP A 71 -28.67 -7.27 -16.79
CA ASP A 71 -28.17 -6.50 -17.93
C ASP A 71 -27.72 -5.10 -17.47
N LEU A 72 -27.29 -4.25 -18.41
CA LEU A 72 -27.09 -2.83 -18.12
C LEU A 72 -28.43 -2.16 -17.75
N PRO A 73 -28.46 -1.19 -16.82
CA PRO A 73 -29.67 -0.48 -16.41
C PRO A 73 -30.48 0.07 -17.59
N GLU A 74 -29.82 0.62 -18.61
CA GLU A 74 -30.46 1.16 -19.82
C GLU A 74 -31.16 0.07 -20.63
N ASN A 75 -30.57 -1.13 -20.71
CA ASN A 75 -31.16 -2.27 -21.42
C ASN A 75 -32.38 -2.80 -20.67
N LEU A 76 -32.30 -2.90 -19.34
CA LEU A 76 -33.43 -3.30 -18.50
C LEU A 76 -34.60 -2.32 -18.63
N ARG A 77 -34.32 -1.00 -18.66
CA ARG A 77 -35.33 0.04 -18.87
C ARG A 77 -35.99 -0.06 -20.24
N ARG A 78 -35.23 -0.31 -21.30
CA ARG A 78 -35.79 -0.54 -22.65
C ARG A 78 -36.68 -1.78 -22.71
N ARG A 79 -36.40 -2.79 -21.88
CA ARG A 79 -37.22 -4.01 -21.75
C ARG A 79 -38.39 -3.87 -20.78
N GLY A 80 -38.62 -2.68 -20.22
CA GLY A 80 -39.77 -2.40 -19.36
C GLY A 80 -39.56 -2.64 -17.85
N CYS A 81 -38.30 -2.74 -17.40
CA CYS A 81 -37.98 -2.70 -15.96
C CYS A 81 -37.77 -1.25 -15.52
N GLY A 82 -38.67 -0.73 -14.68
CA GLY A 82 -38.53 0.59 -14.07
C GLY A 82 -37.38 0.65 -13.05
N PRO A 83 -36.82 1.84 -12.78
CA PRO A 83 -35.78 2.02 -11.77
C PRO A 83 -36.21 1.54 -10.37
N GLU A 84 -37.50 1.60 -10.05
CA GLU A 84 -38.09 1.12 -8.81
C GLU A 84 -38.06 -0.41 -8.64
N PHE A 85 -37.88 -1.15 -9.74
CA PHE A 85 -37.75 -2.60 -9.77
C PHE A 85 -36.34 -3.07 -10.17
N THR A 86 -35.37 -2.16 -10.11
CA THR A 86 -33.99 -2.41 -10.51
C THR A 86 -33.09 -2.34 -9.29
N GLU A 87 -32.41 -3.43 -8.96
CA GLU A 87 -31.31 -3.43 -8.00
C GLU A 87 -30.01 -3.13 -8.75
N GLN A 88 -29.28 -2.10 -8.33
CA GLN A 88 -28.03 -1.69 -8.95
C GLN A 88 -26.97 -1.36 -7.89
N SER A 89 -25.70 -1.36 -8.30
CA SER A 89 -24.59 -0.94 -7.46
C SER A 89 -24.56 0.59 -7.35
N GLU A 90 -25.22 1.17 -6.34
CA GLU A 90 -25.06 2.60 -6.03
C GLU A 90 -23.89 2.81 -5.07
N THR A 91 -22.83 3.46 -5.56
CA THR A 91 -21.78 4.00 -4.70
C THR A 91 -22.27 5.32 -4.12
N LYS A 92 -22.61 5.30 -2.83
CA LYS A 92 -23.00 6.51 -2.10
C LYS A 92 -21.82 6.98 -1.27
N VAL A 93 -21.42 8.23 -1.45
CA VAL A 93 -20.40 8.88 -0.62
C VAL A 93 -21.08 9.97 0.19
N GLU A 94 -21.11 9.80 1.50
CA GLU A 94 -21.60 10.79 2.46
C GLU A 94 -20.41 11.37 3.20
N VAL A 95 -20.18 12.68 3.02
CA VAL A 95 -19.10 13.40 3.70
C VAL A 95 -19.72 14.22 4.83
N ASN A 96 -19.41 13.86 6.07
CA ASN A 96 -19.76 14.66 7.22
C ASN A 96 -18.68 15.72 7.41
N ALA A 97 -18.85 16.85 6.71
CA ALA A 97 -17.98 18.00 6.85
C ALA A 97 -18.35 18.78 8.13
N THR A 98 -17.96 18.25 9.30
CA THR A 98 -17.83 19.09 10.49
C THR A 98 -16.69 20.07 10.23
N ILE A 99 -17.03 21.36 10.09
CA ILE A 99 -16.05 22.44 10.03
C ILE A 99 -15.49 22.63 11.44
N SER A 100 -14.56 21.77 11.83
CA SER A 100 -13.69 22.01 12.98
C SER A 100 -12.44 22.75 12.51
N SER A 101 -11.80 23.51 13.40
CA SER A 101 -10.53 24.19 13.16
C SER A 101 -9.33 23.21 13.08
N THR A 102 -9.54 22.05 12.47
CA THR A 102 -8.60 20.93 12.43
C THR A 102 -7.77 20.97 11.16
N GLN A 103 -6.58 20.39 11.25
CA GLN A 103 -5.59 20.35 10.19
C GLN A 103 -6.03 19.44 9.04
N VAL A 104 -6.82 18.41 9.36
CA VAL A 104 -7.39 17.46 8.42
C VAL A 104 -8.89 17.69 8.26
N SER A 105 -9.37 17.64 7.02
CA SER A 105 -10.80 17.69 6.69
C SER A 105 -11.10 16.92 5.41
N PRO A 106 -12.21 16.15 5.35
CA PRO A 106 -13.18 15.89 6.43
C PRO A 106 -12.63 14.88 7.46
N GLN A 107 -13.26 14.78 8.64
CA GLN A 107 -12.87 13.78 9.65
C GLN A 107 -13.64 12.46 9.52
N ASP A 108 -14.84 12.51 8.93
CA ASP A 108 -15.75 11.37 8.89
C ASP A 108 -16.37 11.27 7.50
N ILE A 109 -16.11 10.14 6.84
CA ILE A 109 -16.63 9.81 5.52
C ILE A 109 -17.33 8.46 5.64
N SER A 110 -18.58 8.38 5.19
CA SER A 110 -19.29 7.11 5.04
C SER A 110 -19.46 6.78 3.57
N ILE A 111 -19.06 5.57 3.17
CA ILE A 111 -19.20 5.09 1.80
C ILE A 111 -19.93 3.74 1.77
N ASN A 112 -20.83 3.60 0.80
CA ASN A 112 -21.43 2.31 0.46
C ASN A 112 -20.70 1.74 -0.76
N LEU A 113 -20.12 0.55 -0.62
CA LEU A 113 -19.41 -0.13 -1.70
C LEU A 113 -19.99 -1.52 -1.95
N ARG A 114 -20.01 -1.93 -3.22
CA ARG A 114 -20.26 -3.31 -3.66
C ARG A 114 -18.97 -3.87 -4.28
N PRO A 115 -18.80 -5.20 -4.36
CA PRO A 115 -17.67 -5.81 -5.05
C PRO A 115 -17.53 -5.29 -6.50
N GLY A 116 -16.30 -4.94 -6.88
CA GLY A 116 -15.97 -4.36 -8.18
C GLY A 116 -16.23 -2.86 -8.30
N ALA A 117 -16.88 -2.24 -7.31
CA ALA A 117 -17.09 -0.79 -7.29
C ALA A 117 -15.94 -0.07 -6.55
N GLU A 118 -15.71 1.18 -6.95
CA GLU A 118 -14.76 2.08 -6.31
C GLU A 118 -15.43 3.43 -5.99
N ALA A 119 -14.91 4.11 -4.97
CA ALA A 119 -15.29 5.46 -4.60
C ALA A 119 -14.04 6.32 -4.40
N SER A 120 -14.08 7.54 -4.93
CA SER A 120 -13.02 8.53 -4.77
C SER A 120 -13.52 9.75 -4.02
N PHE A 121 -12.72 10.29 -3.13
CA PHE A 121 -13.00 11.50 -2.38
C PHE A 121 -11.70 12.23 -2.01
N ILE A 122 -11.83 13.51 -1.65
CA ILE A 122 -10.69 14.38 -1.35
C ILE A 122 -10.56 14.56 0.15
N VAL A 123 -9.37 14.28 0.67
CA VAL A 123 -8.94 14.65 2.02
C VAL A 123 -7.98 15.83 1.90
N SER A 124 -8.27 16.90 2.62
CA SER A 124 -7.44 18.09 2.68
C SER A 124 -6.61 18.08 3.96
N VAL A 125 -5.32 18.38 3.82
CA VAL A 125 -4.38 18.56 4.91
C VAL A 125 -3.81 19.96 4.82
N LYS A 126 -4.22 20.83 5.74
CA LYS A 126 -3.73 22.20 5.83
C LYS A 126 -2.44 22.26 6.62
N GLN A 127 -1.44 23.05 6.23
CA GLN A 127 -0.28 23.29 7.07
C GLN A 127 -0.52 24.53 7.94
N LEU A 128 -0.53 24.39 9.26
CA LEU A 128 -0.80 25.50 10.17
C LEU A 128 0.45 26.39 10.37
N GLU A 129 0.26 27.71 10.47
CA GLU A 129 1.36 28.68 10.53
C GLU A 129 2.17 28.64 11.83
N ARG A 130 1.57 28.21 12.94
CA ARG A 130 2.21 28.15 14.27
C ARG A 130 1.81 26.88 15.00
N TYR A 131 2.20 25.74 14.45
CA TYR A 131 1.87 24.45 15.04
C TYR A 131 2.89 24.03 16.12
N PRO A 132 2.45 23.43 17.24
CA PRO A 132 3.35 22.88 18.24
C PRO A 132 4.20 21.75 17.66
N VAL A 133 5.49 21.77 17.99
CA VAL A 133 6.46 20.77 17.55
C VAL A 133 7.10 20.15 18.77
N ASP A 134 7.13 18.82 18.81
CA ASP A 134 7.88 18.07 19.81
C ASP A 134 9.08 17.44 19.11
N LEU A 135 10.29 17.76 19.57
CA LEU A 135 11.52 17.19 19.04
C LEU A 135 12.29 16.46 20.14
N TYR A 136 12.36 15.14 20.01
CA TYR A 136 13.11 14.28 20.93
C TYR A 136 14.49 13.95 20.36
N TYR A 137 15.54 14.38 21.04
CA TYR A 137 16.92 14.02 20.70
C TYR A 137 17.24 12.65 21.28
N LEU A 138 17.46 11.67 20.42
CA LEU A 138 17.91 10.35 20.79
C LEU A 138 19.34 10.15 20.31
N VAL A 139 20.29 10.21 21.25
CA VAL A 139 21.70 10.40 20.92
C VAL A 139 22.52 9.21 21.39
N ASP A 140 23.31 8.67 20.47
CA ASP A 140 24.37 7.73 20.74
C ASP A 140 25.46 8.42 21.58
N VAL A 141 25.76 7.84 22.73
CA VAL A 141 26.81 8.33 23.64
C VAL A 141 27.96 7.33 23.77
N SER A 142 28.15 6.47 22.78
CA SER A 142 29.36 5.65 22.61
C SER A 142 30.63 6.51 22.57
N ALA A 143 31.79 5.85 22.67
CA ALA A 143 33.07 6.56 22.75
C ALA A 143 33.43 7.27 21.44
N SER A 144 33.01 6.74 20.30
CA SER A 144 33.25 7.34 18.97
C SER A 144 32.48 8.64 18.79
N MET A 145 31.33 8.79 19.46
CA MET A 145 30.51 10.00 19.44
C MET A 145 31.08 11.19 20.24
N GLN A 146 32.29 11.11 20.80
CA GLN A 146 32.86 12.17 21.65
C GLN A 146 32.90 13.55 20.94
N GLU A 147 33.41 13.62 19.71
CA GLU A 147 33.49 14.87 18.95
C GLU A 147 32.09 15.40 18.61
N ASN A 148 31.20 14.50 18.15
CA ASN A 148 29.82 14.83 17.79
C ASN A 148 29.04 15.36 19.00
N LEU A 149 29.27 14.81 20.20
CA LEU A 149 28.68 15.30 21.44
C LEU A 149 29.19 16.70 21.81
N ASP A 150 30.47 17.01 21.57
CA ASP A 150 31.01 18.34 21.82
C ASP A 150 30.44 19.38 20.85
N HIS A 151 30.20 19.01 19.59
CA HIS A 151 29.44 19.81 18.63
C HIS A 151 27.97 19.96 19.03
N LEU A 152 27.31 18.89 19.52
CA LEU A 152 25.92 18.95 19.98
C LEU A 152 25.74 19.93 21.14
N LYS A 153 26.72 20.00 22.06
CA LYS A 153 26.72 20.95 23.19
C LYS A 153 26.76 22.42 22.78
N THR A 154 27.12 22.70 21.53
CA THR A 154 27.23 24.06 20.99
C THR A 154 26.21 24.28 19.87
N VAL A 155 26.44 23.68 18.70
CA VAL A 155 25.63 23.84 17.49
C VAL A 155 24.21 23.28 17.68
N GLY A 156 24.07 22.17 18.40
CA GLY A 156 22.75 21.57 18.68
C GLY A 156 21.83 22.54 19.43
N VAL A 157 22.35 23.18 20.47
CA VAL A 157 21.61 24.20 21.25
C VAL A 157 21.28 25.42 20.39
N ALA A 158 22.22 25.87 19.56
CA ALA A 158 21.99 27.00 18.64
C ALA A 158 20.90 26.68 17.61
N LEU A 159 20.87 25.45 17.09
CA LEU A 159 19.84 24.99 16.15
C LEU A 159 18.47 24.93 16.83
N SER A 160 18.38 24.34 18.03
CA SER A 160 17.11 24.29 18.77
C SER A 160 16.58 25.70 19.08
N LEU A 161 17.47 26.67 19.35
CA LEU A 161 17.08 28.08 19.46
C LEU A 161 16.57 28.64 18.13
N ARG A 162 17.20 28.34 16.99
CA ARG A 162 16.71 28.77 15.67
C ARG A 162 15.36 28.15 15.32
N MET A 163 15.08 26.93 15.75
CA MET A 163 13.77 26.32 15.56
C MET A 163 12.65 27.07 16.28
N THR A 164 12.94 27.77 17.38
CA THR A 164 11.95 28.65 18.04
C THR A 164 11.56 29.88 17.20
N GLU A 165 12.36 30.23 16.18
CA GLU A 165 11.99 31.27 15.20
C GLU A 165 10.96 30.76 14.18
N HIS A 166 10.88 29.44 13.98
CA HIS A 166 9.98 28.80 13.00
C HIS A 166 8.71 28.21 13.63
N SER A 167 8.76 27.74 14.88
CA SER A 167 7.58 27.36 15.66
C SER A 167 7.65 28.01 17.03
N SER A 168 6.60 28.77 17.38
CA SER A 168 6.47 29.43 18.68
C SER A 168 6.19 28.47 19.84
N ASP A 169 5.88 27.20 19.56
CA ASP A 169 5.51 26.19 20.57
C ASP A 169 6.34 24.91 20.40
N LEU A 170 7.66 25.05 20.57
CA LEU A 170 8.65 23.99 20.48
C LEU A 170 8.94 23.37 21.86
N TRP A 171 8.74 22.07 21.99
CA TRP A 171 9.16 21.30 23.17
C TRP A 171 10.28 20.34 22.79
N LEU A 172 11.24 20.18 23.70
CA LEU A 172 12.45 19.40 23.49
C LEU A 172 12.58 18.33 24.55
N GLY A 173 12.97 17.13 24.12
CA GLY A 173 13.32 16.02 25.00
C GLY A 173 14.69 15.46 24.66
N PHE A 174 15.26 14.68 25.59
CA PHE A 174 16.58 14.07 25.41
C PHE A 174 16.64 12.66 26.00
N GLY A 175 17.20 11.73 25.22
CA GLY A 175 17.56 10.39 25.64
C GLY A 175 18.94 10.00 25.13
N SER A 176 19.61 9.11 25.86
CA SER A 176 20.89 8.55 25.47
C SER A 176 20.83 7.04 25.34
N PHE A 177 21.59 6.48 24.42
CA PHE A 177 21.77 5.05 24.26
C PHE A 177 23.23 4.70 23.94
N VAL A 178 23.58 3.45 24.19
CA VAL A 178 24.84 2.83 23.78
C VAL A 178 24.47 1.45 23.24
N ASP A 179 24.57 0.41 24.07
CA ASP A 179 24.13 -0.93 23.73
C ASP A 179 23.77 -1.74 24.98
N LYS A 180 23.24 -2.95 24.79
CA LYS A 180 22.82 -3.85 25.86
C LYS A 180 23.99 -4.13 26.81
N PRO A 181 23.85 -3.88 28.13
CA PRO A 181 24.97 -4.02 29.08
C PRO A 181 25.20 -5.49 29.48
N VAL A 182 25.42 -6.36 28.48
CA VAL A 182 25.69 -7.79 28.63
C VAL A 182 26.79 -8.23 27.65
N SER A 183 27.49 -9.31 27.96
CA SER A 183 28.45 -9.93 27.02
C SER A 183 27.68 -10.51 25.81
N PRO A 184 28.19 -10.39 24.56
CA PRO A 184 29.51 -9.88 24.17
C PRO A 184 29.59 -8.37 23.87
N TYR A 185 28.48 -7.63 23.96
CA TYR A 185 28.41 -6.20 23.60
C TYR A 185 29.28 -5.30 24.48
N ILE A 186 29.49 -5.71 25.74
CA ILE A 186 30.33 -4.97 26.68
C ILE A 186 31.43 -5.85 27.26
N ASN A 187 32.49 -5.21 27.74
CA ASN A 187 33.53 -5.88 28.49
C ASN A 187 33.11 -6.07 29.95
N VAL A 188 32.87 -7.33 30.34
CA VAL A 188 32.42 -7.72 31.68
C VAL A 188 33.54 -7.77 32.74
N HIS A 189 34.77 -7.34 32.41
CA HIS A 189 35.82 -7.22 33.41
C HIS A 189 35.44 -6.17 34.48
N PRO A 190 35.65 -6.41 35.79
CA PRO A 190 35.15 -5.53 36.85
C PRO A 190 35.58 -4.05 36.73
N SER A 191 36.80 -3.78 36.28
CA SER A 191 37.26 -2.41 36.03
C SER A 191 36.47 -1.73 34.89
N LYS A 192 36.12 -2.51 33.86
CA LYS A 192 35.45 -2.07 32.63
C LYS A 192 33.94 -1.89 32.82
N ILE A 193 33.31 -2.67 33.69
CA ILE A 193 31.91 -2.46 34.06
C ILE A 193 31.72 -1.06 34.68
N SER A 194 32.63 -0.64 35.55
CA SER A 194 32.55 0.67 36.20
C SER A 194 33.01 1.83 35.30
N ASN A 195 33.99 1.57 34.44
CA ASN A 195 34.55 2.54 33.50
C ASN A 195 35.04 1.81 32.23
N PRO A 196 34.20 1.71 31.19
CA PRO A 196 34.56 1.04 29.92
C PRO A 196 35.85 1.62 29.31
N CYS A 197 36.07 2.92 29.47
CA CYS A 197 37.16 3.68 28.86
C CYS A 197 38.45 3.68 29.70
N SER A 198 38.56 2.77 30.68
CA SER A 198 39.72 2.69 31.60
C SER A 198 41.07 2.46 30.93
N ASP A 199 41.13 1.93 29.69
CA ASP A 199 42.40 1.71 28.98
C ASP A 199 43.01 3.01 28.47
N TYR A 200 42.18 4.05 28.31
CA TYR A 200 42.58 5.36 27.80
C TYR A 200 42.75 6.39 28.91
N GLU A 201 42.75 5.97 30.19
CA GLU A 201 42.78 6.85 31.38
C GLU A 201 41.64 7.88 31.42
N ILE A 202 40.60 7.68 30.61
CA ILE A 202 39.42 8.53 30.54
C ILE A 202 38.34 7.92 31.43
N ARG A 203 37.64 8.78 32.18
CA ARG A 203 36.47 8.37 32.97
C ARG A 203 35.21 8.56 32.14
N CYS A 204 34.60 7.47 31.71
CA CYS A 204 33.29 7.47 31.04
C CYS A 204 32.20 6.83 31.92
N ARG A 205 30.95 6.88 31.46
CA ARG A 205 29.83 6.24 32.18
C ARG A 205 29.83 4.73 31.91
N PRO A 206 29.23 3.92 32.80
CA PRO A 206 28.93 2.53 32.50
C PRO A 206 28.05 2.40 31.26
N ALA A 207 28.26 1.30 30.52
CA ALA A 207 27.42 0.93 29.40
C ALA A 207 25.95 0.76 29.84
N HIS A 208 25.03 1.15 28.95
CA HIS A 208 23.60 1.08 29.17
C HIS A 208 22.86 0.98 27.84
N GLY A 209 21.72 0.30 27.83
CA GLY A 209 20.88 0.20 26.64
C GLY A 209 20.26 1.55 26.28
N PHE A 210 19.24 1.97 27.03
CA PHE A 210 18.58 3.26 26.83
C PHE A 210 18.27 3.95 28.15
N HIS A 211 18.55 5.25 28.21
CA HIS A 211 18.20 6.14 29.30
C HIS A 211 17.38 7.31 28.77
N HIS A 212 16.18 7.47 29.30
CA HIS A 212 15.45 8.72 29.18
C HIS A 212 16.05 9.74 30.15
N VAL A 213 16.45 10.92 29.68
CA VAL A 213 17.17 11.89 30.53
C VAL A 213 16.31 13.13 30.81
N LEU A 214 15.59 13.61 29.79
CA LEU A 214 14.76 14.79 29.87
C LEU A 214 13.44 14.56 29.16
N SER A 215 12.35 14.60 29.93
CA SER A 215 10.98 14.64 29.42
C SER A 215 10.74 15.91 28.61
N MET A 216 9.77 15.86 27.69
CA MET A 216 9.43 16.99 26.84
C MET A 216 9.20 18.25 27.67
N THR A 217 9.93 19.32 27.34
CA THR A 217 9.87 20.60 28.05
C THR A 217 10.09 21.76 27.09
N GLY A 218 9.36 22.86 27.32
CA GLY A 218 9.63 24.15 26.67
C GLY A 218 10.80 24.92 27.30
N ASN A 219 11.38 24.43 28.40
CA ASN A 219 12.46 25.11 29.10
C ASN A 219 13.83 24.86 28.43
N MET A 220 14.20 25.74 27.50
CA MET A 220 15.47 25.70 26.79
C MET A 220 16.71 25.71 27.71
N SER A 221 16.63 26.36 28.88
CA SER A 221 17.75 26.39 29.83
C SER A 221 17.99 25.02 30.44
N GLU A 222 16.93 24.27 30.71
CA GLU A 222 17.02 22.91 31.21
C GLU A 222 17.57 21.95 30.15
N PHE A 223 17.08 22.03 28.92
CA PHE A 223 17.60 21.27 27.78
C PHE A 223 19.10 21.52 27.58
N THR A 224 19.52 22.78 27.56
CA THR A 224 20.94 23.18 27.44
C THR A 224 21.77 22.61 28.59
N ARG A 225 21.26 22.64 29.82
CA ARG A 225 21.93 22.08 31.01
C ARG A 225 22.11 20.57 30.88
N VAL A 226 21.11 19.85 30.37
CA VAL A 226 21.15 18.40 30.20
C VAL A 226 22.16 18.01 29.12
N ILE A 227 22.14 18.64 27.95
CA ILE A 227 23.10 18.35 26.87
C ILE A 227 24.54 18.61 27.34
N LYS A 228 24.81 19.74 27.99
CA LYS A 228 26.15 20.09 28.49
C LYS A 228 26.71 19.10 29.51
N ARG A 229 25.85 18.33 30.20
CA ARG A 229 26.24 17.35 31.23
C ARG A 229 26.38 15.92 30.69
N GLN A 230 26.11 15.70 29.41
CA GLN A 230 26.29 14.39 28.80
C GLN A 230 27.77 14.02 28.74
N ARG A 231 28.02 12.74 29.00
CA ARG A 231 29.35 12.13 29.02
C ARG A 231 29.26 10.85 28.21
N ILE A 232 30.33 10.56 27.48
CA ILE A 232 30.46 9.30 26.76
C ILE A 232 30.40 8.10 27.69
N SER A 233 30.14 6.97 27.07
CA SER A 233 30.21 5.60 27.58
C SER A 233 31.07 4.78 26.61
N GLY A 234 31.12 3.46 26.78
CA GLY A 234 31.74 2.58 25.79
C GLY A 234 31.14 1.18 25.80
N ASN A 235 31.21 0.54 24.64
CA ASN A 235 30.87 -0.83 24.30
C ASN A 235 32.11 -1.52 23.68
N MET A 236 31.95 -2.74 23.19
CA MET A 236 33.04 -3.56 22.63
C MET A 236 32.93 -3.76 21.12
N ASP A 237 31.73 -4.01 20.62
CA ASP A 237 31.45 -4.18 19.21
C ASP A 237 31.01 -2.88 18.54
N THR A 238 30.73 -2.94 17.24
CA THR A 238 30.50 -1.76 16.40
C THR A 238 29.03 -1.37 16.31
N PRO A 239 28.06 -2.28 16.11
CA PRO A 239 26.66 -1.89 16.07
C PRO A 239 26.16 -1.50 17.47
N GLU A 240 25.18 -0.62 17.51
CA GLU A 240 24.66 -0.03 18.75
C GLU A 240 23.17 -0.37 18.97
N GLY A 241 22.68 -0.15 20.19
CA GLY A 241 21.30 -0.38 20.61
C GLY A 241 20.28 0.68 20.18
N GLY A 242 20.49 1.35 19.04
CA GLY A 242 19.68 2.50 18.61
C GLY A 242 18.19 2.18 18.43
N LEU A 243 17.85 1.02 17.85
CA LEU A 243 16.46 0.63 17.60
C LEU A 243 15.67 0.32 18.88
N ASP A 244 16.32 -0.24 19.91
CA ASP A 244 15.73 -0.41 21.26
C ASP A 244 15.30 0.95 21.81
N ALA A 245 16.21 1.92 21.72
CA ALA A 245 16.01 3.26 22.23
C ALA A 245 14.90 4.01 21.48
N MET A 246 14.84 3.86 20.15
CA MET A 246 13.75 4.42 19.34
C MET A 246 12.40 3.84 19.72
N LEU A 247 12.30 2.52 19.87
CA LEU A 247 11.04 1.88 20.24
C LEU A 247 10.58 2.33 21.63
N GLN A 248 11.46 2.32 22.63
CA GLN A 248 11.12 2.79 23.98
C GLN A 248 10.72 4.27 23.99
N ALA A 249 11.40 5.12 23.22
CA ALA A 249 11.01 6.53 23.06
C ALA A 249 9.64 6.70 22.38
N ALA A 250 9.22 5.73 21.55
CA ALA A 250 7.94 5.78 20.86
C ALA A 250 6.77 5.35 21.74
N VAL A 251 6.93 4.28 22.54
CA VAL A 251 5.81 3.65 23.26
C VAL A 251 5.66 4.14 24.71
N CYS A 252 6.68 4.77 25.28
CA CYS A 252 6.66 5.18 26.68
C CYS A 252 6.02 6.57 26.90
N GLN A 253 4.95 6.62 27.68
CA GLN A 253 4.25 7.86 28.01
C GLN A 253 5.10 8.85 28.83
N VAL A 254 6.09 8.37 29.59
CA VAL A 254 7.00 9.21 30.39
C VAL A 254 7.85 10.17 29.56
N ILE A 255 7.98 9.91 28.25
CA ILE A 255 8.65 10.83 27.32
C ILE A 255 7.91 12.17 27.27
N GLY A 256 6.57 12.14 27.28
CA GLY A 256 5.71 13.34 27.31
C GLY A 256 5.32 13.90 25.95
N TRP A 257 5.15 13.05 24.93
CA TRP A 257 4.65 13.48 23.62
C TRP A 257 3.26 14.12 23.72
N ARG A 258 3.10 15.33 23.19
CA ARG A 258 1.80 16.02 23.15
C ARG A 258 0.92 15.45 22.03
N PRO A 259 -0.40 15.28 22.25
CA PRO A 259 -1.30 14.76 21.23
C PRO A 259 -1.55 15.74 20.08
N GLU A 260 -1.45 17.03 20.34
CA GLU A 260 -1.67 18.11 19.36
C GLU A 260 -0.40 18.59 18.64
N ALA A 261 0.76 17.97 18.88
CA ALA A 261 2.05 18.42 18.34
C ALA A 261 2.60 17.49 17.26
N LYS A 262 3.39 18.05 16.33
CA LYS A 262 4.12 17.24 15.33
C LYS A 262 5.28 16.56 16.05
N ARG A 263 5.26 15.23 16.10
CA ARG A 263 6.22 14.43 16.88
C ARG A 263 7.41 14.06 16.01
N LEU A 264 8.58 14.61 16.32
CA LEU A 264 9.83 14.38 15.61
C LEU A 264 10.83 13.65 16.51
N LEU A 265 11.27 12.46 16.11
CA LEU A 265 12.28 11.68 16.81
C LEU A 265 13.60 11.74 16.02
N LEU A 266 14.61 12.43 16.55
CA LEU A 266 15.91 12.57 15.92
C LEU A 266 16.89 11.54 16.49
N LEU A 267 17.22 10.50 15.70
CA LEU A 267 18.29 9.56 16.01
C LEU A 267 19.63 10.14 15.54
N MET A 268 20.62 10.23 16.44
CA MET A 268 21.98 10.66 16.13
C MET A 268 22.97 9.56 16.47
N THR A 269 23.72 9.05 15.49
CA THR A 269 24.74 8.01 15.68
C THR A 269 25.74 7.98 14.52
N ASP A 270 26.96 7.54 14.77
CA ASP A 270 28.01 7.33 13.77
C ASP A 270 28.15 5.84 13.37
N GLN A 271 27.37 4.95 14.00
CA GLN A 271 27.45 3.51 13.82
C GLN A 271 26.12 2.88 13.36
N PRO A 272 26.15 1.65 12.78
CA PRO A 272 24.94 0.90 12.49
C PRO A 272 24.22 0.49 13.78
N SER A 273 22.93 0.16 13.70
CA SER A 273 22.19 -0.39 14.84
C SER A 273 22.08 -1.91 14.76
N HIS A 274 22.07 -2.58 15.91
CA HIS A 274 21.69 -3.99 16.01
C HIS A 274 20.25 -4.24 15.53
N LEU A 275 20.03 -5.41 14.95
CA LEU A 275 18.72 -5.87 14.47
C LEU A 275 18.19 -7.01 15.35
N ALA A 276 16.89 -7.30 15.21
CA ALA A 276 16.30 -8.48 15.83
C ALA A 276 17.11 -9.75 15.49
N LEU A 277 17.23 -10.65 16.47
CA LEU A 277 18.03 -11.88 16.50
C LEU A 277 19.53 -11.69 16.80
N ASP A 278 20.06 -10.47 16.79
CA ASP A 278 21.46 -10.24 17.18
C ASP A 278 21.70 -10.58 18.65
N SER A 279 20.70 -10.33 19.52
CA SER A 279 20.79 -10.63 20.96
C SER A 279 20.87 -12.11 21.31
N ARG A 280 20.67 -12.99 20.33
CA ARG A 280 20.93 -14.43 20.49
C ARG A 280 22.39 -14.70 20.86
N LEU A 281 23.33 -13.88 20.40
CA LEU A 281 24.76 -13.98 20.76
C LEU A 281 25.01 -13.72 22.25
N ALA A 282 24.19 -12.86 22.86
CA ALA A 282 24.21 -12.58 24.30
C ALA A 282 23.34 -13.54 25.14
N GLY A 283 22.77 -14.58 24.52
CA GLY A 283 21.88 -15.53 25.19
C GLY A 283 20.46 -14.99 25.43
N ILE A 284 20.10 -13.86 24.82
CA ILE A 284 18.76 -13.30 24.89
C ILE A 284 17.97 -13.82 23.69
N VAL A 285 16.94 -14.60 23.96
CA VAL A 285 16.12 -15.27 22.92
C VAL A 285 14.64 -14.89 22.98
N ARG A 286 14.29 -13.97 23.90
CA ARG A 286 12.93 -13.46 24.03
C ARG A 286 12.75 -12.32 23.03
N PRO A 287 11.84 -12.44 22.05
CA PRO A 287 11.55 -11.35 21.13
C PRO A 287 11.09 -10.09 21.87
N HIS A 288 11.37 -8.93 21.28
CA HIS A 288 10.87 -7.66 21.79
C HIS A 288 9.33 -7.63 21.74
N ASP A 289 8.66 -7.23 22.82
CA ASP A 289 7.18 -7.29 22.94
C ASP A 289 6.46 -6.02 22.45
N GLY A 290 7.21 -4.95 22.19
CA GLY A 290 6.68 -3.69 21.67
C GLY A 290 6.03 -2.82 22.74
N LEU A 291 6.27 -3.10 24.02
CA LEU A 291 5.72 -2.36 25.16
C LEU A 291 6.78 -1.48 25.83
N CYS A 292 6.32 -0.55 26.69
CA CYS A 292 7.19 0.30 27.47
C CYS A 292 7.76 -0.46 28.68
N HIS A 293 9.08 -0.41 28.86
CA HIS A 293 9.81 -1.01 29.98
C HIS A 293 10.81 -0.02 30.61
N LEU A 294 10.42 1.25 30.70
CA LEU A 294 11.17 2.26 31.44
C LEU A 294 10.80 2.22 32.92
N GLU A 295 11.77 1.94 33.78
CA GLU A 295 11.65 2.11 35.23
C GLU A 295 12.70 3.11 35.69
N ASN A 296 12.29 4.15 36.43
CA ASN A 296 13.18 5.25 36.83
C ASN A 296 13.98 5.84 35.66
N ASN A 297 13.32 5.98 34.50
CA ASN A 297 13.89 6.47 33.24
C ASN A 297 15.00 5.58 32.62
N VAL A 298 15.12 4.32 33.05
CA VAL A 298 16.10 3.36 32.51
C VAL A 298 15.35 2.19 31.86
N TYR A 299 15.81 1.75 30.69
CA TYR A 299 15.23 0.59 30.01
C TYR A 299 15.66 -0.73 30.68
N THR A 300 14.78 -1.29 31.50
CA THR A 300 15.06 -2.54 32.25
C THR A 300 14.99 -3.79 31.38
N GLY A 301 14.27 -3.71 30.26
CA GLY A 301 14.15 -4.76 29.26
C GLY A 301 15.41 -5.04 28.45
N SER A 302 16.40 -4.13 28.48
CA SER A 302 17.62 -4.19 27.66
C SER A 302 18.37 -5.53 27.77
N THR A 303 18.41 -6.14 28.95
CA THR A 303 19.14 -7.41 29.21
C THR A 303 18.26 -8.65 29.09
N ARG A 304 16.98 -8.50 28.78
CA ARG A 304 15.98 -9.59 28.82
C ARG A 304 15.26 -9.81 27.50
N MET A 305 15.18 -8.78 26.66
CA MET A 305 14.51 -8.81 25.36
C MET A 305 15.50 -8.49 24.26
N ASP A 306 15.29 -9.15 23.13
CA ASP A 306 16.03 -8.93 21.88
C ASP A 306 15.79 -7.50 21.35
N HIS A 307 16.56 -7.08 20.36
CA HIS A 307 16.28 -5.84 19.64
C HIS A 307 14.96 -5.97 18.86
N PRO A 308 14.23 -4.87 18.63
CA PRO A 308 13.02 -4.91 17.81
C PRO A 308 13.35 -5.18 16.34
N SER A 309 12.41 -5.81 15.64
CA SER A 309 12.49 -5.90 14.19
C SER A 309 12.16 -4.52 13.57
N VAL A 310 12.69 -4.26 12.38
CA VAL A 310 12.41 -3.00 11.66
C VAL A 310 10.90 -2.84 11.40
N GLY A 311 10.20 -3.94 11.10
CA GLY A 311 8.74 -3.95 10.95
C GLY A 311 8.02 -3.57 12.25
N GLN A 312 8.40 -4.17 13.39
CA GLN A 312 7.78 -3.83 14.69
C GLN A 312 8.04 -2.37 15.07
N LEU A 313 9.25 -1.85 14.81
CA LEU A 313 9.56 -0.44 15.04
C LEU A 313 8.71 0.46 14.13
N SER A 314 8.58 0.13 12.85
CA SER A 314 7.74 0.84 11.90
C SER A 314 6.30 0.93 12.39
N ASP A 315 5.73 -0.20 12.82
CA ASP A 315 4.35 -0.25 13.32
C ASP A 315 4.18 0.65 14.54
N LYS A 316 5.11 0.61 15.50
CA LYS A 316 5.03 1.43 16.72
C LYS A 316 5.28 2.92 16.47
N LEU A 317 6.12 3.30 15.52
CA LEU A 317 6.29 4.70 15.13
C LEU A 317 5.02 5.25 14.46
N LEU A 318 4.39 4.46 13.58
CA LEU A 318 3.13 4.84 12.92
C LEU A 318 1.96 4.92 13.92
N GLU A 319 1.82 3.92 14.79
CA GLU A 319 0.79 3.86 15.84
C GLU A 319 0.88 5.06 16.80
N ASN A 320 2.09 5.52 17.08
CA ASN A 320 2.32 6.67 17.97
C ASN A 320 2.49 7.99 17.21
N HIS A 321 2.24 8.03 15.91
CA HIS A 321 2.33 9.23 15.07
C HIS A 321 3.69 9.95 15.14
N ILE A 322 4.78 9.19 15.22
CA ILE A 322 6.14 9.71 15.36
C ILE A 322 6.86 9.68 14.01
N TYR A 323 7.37 10.83 13.61
CA TYR A 323 8.22 10.96 12.43
C TYR A 323 9.68 10.84 12.85
N SER A 324 10.37 9.80 12.38
CA SER A 324 11.79 9.56 12.68
C SER A 324 12.73 10.27 11.70
N ILE A 325 13.78 10.89 12.22
CA ILE A 325 14.85 11.57 11.46
C ILE A 325 16.17 10.88 11.82
N PHE A 326 16.93 10.46 10.81
CA PHE A 326 18.22 9.80 11.01
C PHE A 326 19.35 10.78 10.67
N ALA A 327 20.04 11.27 11.69
CA ALA A 327 21.24 12.08 11.56
C ALA A 327 22.47 11.19 11.78
N VAL A 328 22.88 10.54 10.69
CA VAL A 328 23.94 9.52 10.70
C VAL A 328 25.19 9.98 9.97
N GLU A 329 26.35 9.45 10.35
CA GLU A 329 27.59 9.72 9.61
C GLU A 329 27.51 9.20 8.17
N LYS A 330 28.15 9.91 7.22
CA LYS A 330 28.11 9.65 5.78
C LYS A 330 28.40 8.19 5.40
N GLN A 331 29.30 7.52 6.14
CA GLN A 331 29.66 6.13 5.88
C GLN A 331 28.51 5.15 6.16
N GLN A 332 27.64 5.46 7.12
CA GLN A 332 26.50 4.63 7.50
C GLN A 332 25.22 4.93 6.73
N TYR A 333 25.20 6.00 5.92
CA TYR A 333 24.03 6.43 5.18
C TYR A 333 23.36 5.29 4.41
N GLN A 334 24.15 4.53 3.63
CA GLN A 334 23.63 3.44 2.80
C GLN A 334 23.02 2.32 3.64
N TRP A 335 23.58 2.03 4.81
CA TRP A 335 23.06 1.00 5.70
C TRP A 335 21.68 1.39 6.23
N TYR A 336 21.55 2.62 6.72
CA TYR A 336 20.27 3.14 7.19
C TYR A 336 19.29 3.22 6.01
N GLU A 337 19.65 3.86 4.89
CA GLU A 337 18.79 3.96 3.71
C GLU A 337 18.22 2.60 3.29
N ILE A 338 19.05 1.58 3.08
CA ILE A 338 18.58 0.25 2.63
C ILE A 338 17.69 -0.41 3.68
N THR A 339 18.12 -0.42 4.94
CA THR A 339 17.39 -1.08 6.05
C THR A 339 16.00 -0.48 6.23
N LEU A 340 15.92 0.83 6.03
CA LEU A 340 14.75 1.65 6.28
C LEU A 340 13.79 1.66 5.08
N THR A 341 14.29 1.70 3.84
CA THR A 341 13.47 1.64 2.61
C THR A 341 12.70 0.33 2.45
N LEU A 342 13.11 -0.73 3.16
CA LEU A 342 12.37 -2.00 3.24
C LEU A 342 11.05 -1.88 4.02
N THR A 343 10.79 -0.75 4.68
CA THR A 343 9.57 -0.45 5.44
C THR A 343 8.99 0.89 4.99
N PHE A 344 7.65 1.03 4.95
CA PHE A 344 6.90 2.20 4.44
C PHE A 344 7.04 3.49 5.29
N ILE A 345 8.21 3.74 5.88
CA ILE A 345 8.49 4.94 6.67
C ILE A 345 9.05 6.00 5.71
N SER A 346 8.57 7.24 5.83
CA SER A 346 9.11 8.37 5.07
C SER A 346 10.48 8.76 5.62
N PHE A 347 11.52 8.74 4.78
CA PHE A 347 12.89 9.12 5.13
C PHE A 347 13.28 10.42 4.47
N HIS A 348 13.92 11.31 5.25
CA HIS A 348 14.61 12.46 4.70
C HIS A 348 15.95 12.66 5.38
N PHE A 349 16.98 12.76 4.54
CA PHE A 349 18.31 13.12 4.96
C PHE A 349 18.46 14.64 4.95
N CYS A 350 18.72 15.17 6.15
CA CYS A 350 19.18 16.51 6.45
C CYS A 350 18.66 17.65 5.54
N SER A 351 17.44 18.12 5.81
CA SER A 351 17.19 19.55 6.01
C SER A 351 15.93 19.69 6.85
N ALA A 352 16.06 20.11 8.12
CA ALA A 352 14.91 20.31 9.01
C ALA A 352 13.84 21.23 8.38
N GLN A 353 14.27 22.17 7.54
CA GLN A 353 13.40 23.06 6.76
C GLN A 353 12.57 22.33 5.68
N ARG A 354 13.15 21.31 5.04
CA ARG A 354 12.45 20.46 4.05
C ARG A 354 11.47 19.50 4.73
N LEU A 355 11.82 19.02 5.92
CA LEU A 355 11.01 18.13 6.76
C LEU A 355 9.78 18.83 7.38
N LEU A 356 9.91 20.13 7.65
CA LEU A 356 8.78 20.95 8.08
C LEU A 356 7.85 21.30 6.91
N SER A 357 8.32 21.28 5.67
CA SER A 357 7.55 21.61 4.46
C SER A 357 7.07 20.38 3.69
N GLU A 358 7.29 19.17 4.20
CA GLU A 358 6.72 17.94 3.65
C GLU A 358 5.38 17.61 4.31
N VAL A 359 4.38 17.32 3.47
CA VAL A 359 3.06 16.84 3.87
C VAL A 359 2.82 15.51 3.18
N ALA A 360 2.69 14.45 3.97
CA ALA A 360 2.47 13.08 3.51
C ALA A 360 1.31 12.45 4.28
N VAL A 361 0.69 11.43 3.70
CA VAL A 361 -0.41 10.69 4.31
C VAL A 361 -0.15 9.20 4.26
N SER A 362 -0.41 8.54 5.37
CA SER A 362 -0.42 7.08 5.51
C SER A 362 -1.86 6.58 5.69
N VAL A 363 -2.11 5.37 5.19
CA VAL A 363 -3.42 4.74 5.21
C VAL A 363 -3.32 3.40 5.92
N SER A 364 -4.20 3.18 6.89
CA SER A 364 -4.38 1.91 7.58
C SER A 364 -5.78 1.35 7.32
N VAL A 365 -5.84 0.04 7.06
CA VAL A 365 -7.08 -0.71 6.80
C VAL A 365 -7.18 -1.78 7.89
N GLU A 366 -8.38 -2.04 8.42
CA GLU A 366 -8.59 -3.12 9.39
C GLU A 366 -8.06 -4.47 8.87
N ASP A 367 -7.26 -5.18 9.67
CA ASP A 367 -6.53 -6.41 9.29
C ASP A 367 -7.42 -7.47 8.62
N LYS A 368 -8.65 -7.64 9.14
CA LYS A 368 -9.62 -8.60 8.61
C LYS A 368 -10.06 -8.31 7.18
N ALA A 369 -9.83 -7.10 6.67
CA ALA A 369 -10.33 -6.59 5.40
C ALA A 369 -9.24 -6.25 4.37
N VAL A 370 -7.96 -6.23 4.75
CA VAL A 370 -6.83 -5.84 3.86
C VAL A 370 -6.80 -6.62 2.53
N SER A 371 -7.22 -7.88 2.50
CA SER A 371 -7.23 -8.69 1.28
C SER A 371 -8.44 -8.45 0.36
N ARG A 372 -9.51 -7.83 0.87
CA ARG A 372 -10.77 -7.59 0.14
C ARG A 372 -10.88 -6.17 -0.41
N TYR A 373 -10.06 -5.24 0.05
CA TYR A 373 -10.10 -3.84 -0.33
C TYR A 373 -8.74 -3.38 -0.82
N TRP A 374 -8.74 -2.41 -1.72
CA TRP A 374 -7.53 -1.70 -2.13
C TRP A 374 -7.73 -0.20 -1.95
N VAL A 375 -6.64 0.49 -1.64
CA VAL A 375 -6.64 1.95 -1.49
C VAL A 375 -5.51 2.53 -2.33
N SER A 376 -5.86 3.52 -3.15
CA SER A 376 -4.91 4.35 -3.88
C SER A 376 -4.97 5.78 -3.37
N VAL A 377 -3.80 6.41 -3.27
CA VAL A 377 -3.64 7.79 -2.79
C VAL A 377 -2.87 8.56 -3.84
N SER A 378 -3.50 9.63 -4.34
CA SER A 378 -2.93 10.53 -5.33
C SER A 378 -2.86 11.94 -4.75
N PRO A 379 -1.66 12.46 -4.41
CA PRO A 379 -1.52 13.81 -3.89
C PRO A 379 -1.66 14.87 -4.99
N ILE A 380 -2.23 16.00 -4.62
CA ILE A 380 -2.39 17.21 -5.43
C ILE A 380 -1.74 18.34 -4.63
N CYS A 381 -0.53 18.69 -5.04
CA CYS A 381 0.29 19.67 -4.34
C CYS A 381 -0.14 21.12 -4.66
N PRO A 382 0.24 22.12 -3.86
CA PRO A 382 -0.20 23.51 -4.05
C PRO A 382 0.24 24.15 -5.38
N ASP A 383 1.29 23.60 -6.01
CA ASP A 383 1.77 23.99 -7.34
C ASP A 383 0.97 23.36 -8.49
N GLY A 384 -0.04 22.54 -8.17
CA GLY A 384 -0.85 21.80 -9.14
C GLY A 384 -0.17 20.54 -9.67
N SER A 385 1.01 20.19 -9.16
CA SER A 385 1.67 18.94 -9.52
C SER A 385 0.97 17.74 -8.86
N THR A 386 0.93 16.63 -9.59
CA THR A 386 0.59 15.31 -9.04
C THR A 386 1.89 14.59 -8.79
N ALA A 387 2.29 14.46 -7.52
CA ALA A 387 3.52 13.77 -7.16
C ALA A 387 3.32 12.25 -7.33
N LYS A 388 4.35 11.55 -7.82
CA LYS A 388 4.37 10.08 -7.89
C LYS A 388 4.52 9.43 -6.51
N ASP A 389 5.15 10.16 -5.60
CA ASP A 389 5.31 9.77 -4.21
C ASP A 389 4.08 10.26 -3.43
N ARG A 390 3.62 9.51 -2.41
CA ARG A 390 2.43 9.83 -1.59
C ARG A 390 2.62 11.08 -0.68
N SER A 391 3.44 12.03 -1.10
CA SER A 391 3.81 13.24 -0.37
C SER A 391 3.99 14.45 -1.28
N CYS A 392 3.78 15.63 -0.71
CA CYS A 392 4.11 16.92 -1.32
C CYS A 392 5.25 17.56 -0.53
N SER A 393 6.26 18.08 -1.22
CA SER A 393 7.42 18.76 -0.60
C SER A 393 7.41 20.25 -0.91
N GLY A 394 8.02 21.06 -0.03
CA GLY A 394 8.13 22.51 -0.21
C GLY A 394 6.84 23.28 0.11
N VAL A 395 5.88 22.65 0.80
CA VAL A 395 4.64 23.25 1.25
C VAL A 395 4.95 24.37 2.25
N GLN A 396 4.41 25.56 1.99
CA GLN A 396 4.56 26.71 2.86
C GLN A 396 3.49 26.72 3.96
N PRO A 397 3.73 27.41 5.08
CA PRO A 397 2.71 27.63 6.09
C PRO A 397 1.41 28.21 5.50
N ASP A 398 0.25 27.82 6.05
CA ASP A 398 -1.11 28.15 5.61
C ASP A 398 -1.57 27.55 4.27
N GLN A 399 -0.68 26.88 3.52
CA GLN A 399 -1.06 26.14 2.32
C GLN A 399 -1.81 24.86 2.65
N THR A 400 -2.66 24.41 1.71
CA THR A 400 -3.43 23.17 1.84
C THR A 400 -3.01 22.21 0.73
N VAL A 401 -2.74 20.97 1.13
CA VAL A 401 -2.49 19.85 0.21
C VAL A 401 -3.75 19.00 0.14
N TYR A 402 -4.11 18.57 -1.07
CA TYR A 402 -5.27 17.71 -1.28
C TYR A 402 -4.80 16.31 -1.66
N PHE A 403 -5.40 15.30 -1.04
CA PHE A 403 -5.15 13.89 -1.34
C PHE A 403 -6.44 13.31 -1.91
N ASN A 404 -6.38 12.88 -3.17
CA ASN A 404 -7.46 12.11 -3.77
C ASN A 404 -7.28 10.64 -3.37
N ILE A 405 -8.23 10.14 -2.59
CA ILE A 405 -8.21 8.78 -2.04
C ILE A 405 -9.28 7.98 -2.76
N THR A 406 -8.85 6.91 -3.43
CA THR A 406 -9.73 5.95 -4.09
C THR A 406 -9.73 4.66 -3.30
N VAL A 407 -10.91 4.21 -2.89
CA VAL A 407 -11.10 2.93 -2.21
C VAL A 407 -11.96 2.03 -3.08
N GLY A 408 -11.51 0.82 -3.34
CA GLY A 408 -12.27 -0.19 -4.07
C GLY A 408 -12.37 -1.50 -3.33
N GLN A 409 -13.44 -2.25 -3.61
CA GLN A 409 -13.70 -3.55 -3.02
C GLN A 409 -13.53 -4.66 -4.08
N HIS A 410 -12.68 -5.66 -3.83
CA HIS A 410 -12.51 -6.82 -4.71
C HIS A 410 -13.60 -7.87 -4.50
N SER A 411 -13.93 -8.20 -3.25
CA SER A 411 -14.83 -9.31 -2.94
C SER A 411 -15.57 -9.12 -1.62
N CYS A 412 -16.65 -9.88 -1.47
CA CYS A 412 -17.40 -9.99 -0.22
C CYS A 412 -16.74 -10.96 0.76
N PRO A 413 -17.08 -10.89 2.06
CA PRO A 413 -16.71 -11.93 3.01
C PRO A 413 -17.30 -13.30 2.61
N ASN A 414 -16.70 -14.38 3.12
CA ASN A 414 -17.03 -15.76 2.69
C ASN A 414 -18.48 -16.17 3.00
N ASP A 415 -19.10 -15.57 4.01
CA ASP A 415 -20.51 -15.78 4.37
C ASP A 415 -21.49 -14.98 3.48
N GLY A 416 -20.98 -14.09 2.62
CA GLY A 416 -21.78 -13.24 1.73
C GLY A 416 -22.66 -12.24 2.47
N GLU A 417 -22.37 -11.98 3.75
CA GLU A 417 -23.05 -10.96 4.55
C GLU A 417 -22.53 -9.56 4.24
N ASP A 418 -23.35 -8.57 4.56
CA ASP A 418 -22.91 -7.17 4.59
C ASP A 418 -21.92 -6.98 5.74
N GLU A 419 -20.87 -6.21 5.54
CA GLU A 419 -19.84 -5.94 6.54
C GLU A 419 -19.53 -4.44 6.60
N ASP A 420 -19.37 -3.92 7.82
CA ASP A 420 -18.85 -2.59 8.05
C ASP A 420 -17.37 -2.67 8.42
N ILE A 421 -16.54 -1.92 7.70
CA ILE A 421 -15.10 -1.80 7.96
C ILE A 421 -14.68 -0.35 8.07
N THR A 422 -13.57 -0.11 8.75
CA THR A 422 -12.97 1.21 8.87
C THR A 422 -11.63 1.28 8.15
N VAL A 423 -11.43 2.37 7.40
CA VAL A 423 -10.13 2.76 6.85
C VAL A 423 -9.75 4.10 7.48
N MET A 424 -8.54 4.20 8.01
CA MET A 424 -8.03 5.42 8.62
C MET A 424 -6.95 6.04 7.76
N VAL A 425 -7.08 7.34 7.54
CA VAL A 425 -6.14 8.15 6.76
C VAL A 425 -5.53 9.16 7.71
N HIS A 426 -4.22 9.04 7.92
CA HIS A 426 -3.50 9.83 8.91
C HIS A 426 -2.35 10.57 8.24
N PRO A 427 -2.26 11.91 8.38
CA PRO A 427 -1.07 12.65 7.96
C PRO A 427 0.14 12.19 8.80
N VAL A 428 1.27 11.97 8.14
CA VAL A 428 2.46 11.44 8.81
C VAL A 428 3.01 12.46 9.82
N GLY A 429 3.16 12.03 11.07
CA GLY A 429 3.65 12.87 12.18
C GLY A 429 2.57 13.66 12.92
N TYR A 430 1.29 13.41 12.64
CA TYR A 430 0.15 14.08 13.27
C TYR A 430 -0.86 13.04 13.80
N ASN A 431 -1.57 13.41 14.88
CA ASN A 431 -2.55 12.56 15.55
C ASN A 431 -3.97 12.66 14.94
N GLU A 432 -4.29 13.76 14.25
CA GLU A 432 -5.57 13.91 13.56
C GLU A 432 -5.69 12.92 12.40
N SER A 433 -6.89 12.40 12.15
CA SER A 433 -7.14 11.45 11.07
C SER A 433 -8.52 11.64 10.45
N THR A 434 -8.65 11.20 9.20
CA THR A 434 -9.94 10.98 8.55
C THR A 434 -10.31 9.51 8.71
N VAL A 435 -11.49 9.29 9.29
CA VAL A 435 -12.10 7.96 9.45
C VAL A 435 -13.06 7.74 8.29
N ILE A 436 -12.81 6.70 7.50
CA ILE A 436 -13.66 6.27 6.40
C ILE A 436 -14.39 5.00 6.85
N ARG A 437 -15.71 5.10 7.04
CA ARG A 437 -16.59 3.96 7.31
C ARG A 437 -17.12 3.40 6.00
N ILE A 438 -16.80 2.15 5.71
CA ILE A 438 -17.18 1.47 4.49
C ILE A 438 -18.25 0.45 4.84
N HIS A 439 -19.46 0.68 4.33
CA HIS A 439 -20.56 -0.26 4.40
C HIS A 439 -20.55 -1.13 3.16
N SER A 440 -20.12 -2.37 3.30
CA SER A 440 -20.12 -3.34 2.22
C SER A 440 -21.53 -3.88 1.99
N LYS A 441 -22.04 -3.69 0.77
CA LYS A 441 -23.33 -4.22 0.33
C LYS A 441 -23.11 -5.44 -0.54
N CYS A 442 -23.18 -6.60 0.08
CA CYS A 442 -23.00 -7.90 -0.56
C CYS A 442 -24.33 -8.54 -0.95
N ARG A 443 -25.39 -8.26 -0.19
CA ARG A 443 -26.73 -8.77 -0.45
C ARG A 443 -27.54 -7.84 -1.35
N CYS A 444 -28.47 -8.43 -2.10
CA CYS A 444 -29.47 -7.67 -2.83
C CYS A 444 -30.65 -7.36 -1.91
N SER A 445 -31.11 -6.11 -1.96
CA SER A 445 -32.18 -5.62 -1.08
C SER A 445 -33.55 -5.79 -1.72
N CYS A 446 -33.64 -5.70 -3.05
CA CYS A 446 -34.83 -5.96 -3.89
C CYS A 446 -36.11 -5.26 -3.41
N GLY A 447 -35.95 -4.01 -2.96
CA GLY A 447 -37.03 -3.15 -2.49
C GLY A 447 -37.74 -3.63 -1.22
N LEU A 448 -38.90 -3.03 -0.93
CA LEU A 448 -39.72 -3.29 0.27
C LEU A 448 -40.21 -4.75 0.40
N MET A 449 -40.16 -5.53 -0.68
CA MET A 449 -40.62 -6.92 -0.70
C MET A 449 -39.51 -7.94 -0.38
N GLY A 450 -38.23 -7.55 -0.45
CA GLY A 450 -37.09 -8.40 -0.12
C GLY A 450 -36.93 -9.67 -0.98
N ARG A 451 -37.65 -9.76 -2.11
CA ARG A 451 -37.63 -10.92 -3.01
C ARG A 451 -36.99 -10.53 -4.33
N CYS A 452 -35.82 -11.10 -4.59
CA CYS A 452 -35.06 -10.88 -5.84
C CYS A 452 -35.41 -11.88 -6.95
N GLN A 453 -36.29 -12.84 -6.66
CA GLN A 453 -36.55 -14.00 -7.49
C GLN A 453 -38.04 -14.35 -7.43
N ASP A 454 -38.61 -14.74 -8.56
CA ASP A 454 -39.92 -15.38 -8.58
C ASP A 454 -39.73 -16.81 -8.08
N ASP A 455 -40.37 -17.18 -6.99
CA ASP A 455 -40.56 -18.58 -6.59
C ASP A 455 -41.51 -19.26 -7.58
N ASN A 456 -41.09 -19.45 -8.83
CA ASN A 456 -41.71 -20.40 -9.73
C ASN A 456 -40.92 -21.71 -9.66
N GLN A 457 -41.28 -22.52 -8.66
CA GLN A 457 -41.19 -23.97 -8.80
C GLN A 457 -41.82 -24.39 -10.14
N SER A 458 -41.11 -25.21 -10.93
CA SER A 458 -41.66 -26.34 -11.72
C SER A 458 -40.66 -26.82 -12.81
N PRO A 459 -40.82 -28.02 -13.43
CA PRO A 459 -41.77 -29.12 -13.21
C PRO A 459 -41.10 -30.52 -13.29
N CYS A 460 -40.94 -31.24 -12.17
CA CYS A 460 -40.70 -32.69 -12.19
C CYS A 460 -41.64 -33.39 -11.19
N THR A 461 -42.95 -33.25 -11.38
CA THR A 461 -43.92 -34.13 -10.70
C THR A 461 -44.09 -35.39 -11.51
N GLY A 462 -43.39 -36.44 -11.10
CA GLY A 462 -43.69 -37.80 -11.51
C GLY A 462 -45.15 -38.12 -11.20
N THR A 463 -45.84 -38.70 -12.17
CA THR A 463 -47.10 -39.41 -12.01
C THR A 463 -47.00 -40.37 -10.83
N GLN A 464 -47.60 -40.01 -9.69
CA GLN A 464 -47.93 -40.98 -8.66
C GLN A 464 -49.08 -41.84 -9.19
N ASP A 465 -48.73 -43.07 -9.54
CA ASP A 465 -49.70 -44.12 -9.83
C ASP A 465 -50.46 -44.45 -8.55
N GLY A 466 -51.73 -44.05 -8.53
CA GLY A 466 -52.68 -44.35 -7.48
C GLY A 466 -53.11 -45.80 -7.58
N SER A 467 -52.90 -46.54 -6.49
CA SER A 467 -53.41 -47.90 -6.31
C SER A 467 -54.94 -47.91 -6.44
N ARG A 468 -55.48 -48.69 -7.41
CA ARG A 468 -56.78 -49.37 -7.32
C ARG A 468 -57.03 -50.34 -8.50
N GLN A 469 -56.99 -51.63 -8.18
CA GLN A 469 -57.91 -52.69 -8.63
C GLN A 469 -58.40 -52.69 -10.10
N ARG A 470 -57.96 -53.69 -10.90
CA ARG A 470 -58.75 -54.88 -11.31
C ARG A 470 -58.09 -55.65 -12.47
N GLN A 471 -58.19 -56.98 -12.33
CA GLN A 471 -58.17 -58.05 -13.34
C GLN A 471 -58.15 -57.62 -14.83
N ARG A 472 -57.28 -58.24 -15.65
CA ARG A 472 -57.59 -59.40 -16.53
C ARG A 472 -56.64 -59.42 -17.74
N GLN A 473 -56.48 -60.63 -18.26
CA GLN A 473 -55.72 -61.09 -19.43
C GLN A 473 -55.97 -60.36 -20.77
N GLU A 474 -54.98 -60.57 -21.65
CA GLU A 474 -55.05 -60.72 -23.11
C GLU A 474 -54.87 -59.49 -24.04
N GLN A 475 -53.86 -59.67 -24.90
CA GLN A 475 -53.78 -59.35 -26.33
C GLN A 475 -53.76 -57.89 -26.80
N GLY A 476 -52.57 -57.51 -27.29
CA GLY A 476 -52.40 -56.97 -28.65
C GLY A 476 -52.66 -55.48 -28.84
N LEU A 477 -51.58 -54.72 -29.08
CA LEU A 477 -51.38 -53.89 -30.29
C LEU A 477 -50.11 -53.06 -30.13
N MET A 478 -49.24 -53.17 -31.14
CA MET A 478 -48.05 -52.35 -31.34
C MET A 478 -48.39 -50.86 -31.23
N LYS A 479 -47.62 -50.13 -30.41
CA LYS A 479 -47.35 -48.72 -30.63
C LYS A 479 -45.85 -48.51 -30.47
N ASP A 480 -45.19 -48.53 -31.61
CA ASP A 480 -43.84 -48.03 -31.78
C ASP A 480 -43.75 -46.54 -31.44
N SER A 481 -42.50 -46.16 -31.14
CA SER A 481 -41.98 -44.80 -30.96
C SER A 481 -42.07 -44.23 -29.55
N ASN A 482 -41.28 -44.84 -28.65
CA ASN A 482 -40.63 -44.10 -27.57
C ASN A 482 -39.20 -43.78 -28.02
N THR A 483 -39.07 -42.94 -29.05
CA THR A 483 -37.78 -42.39 -29.48
C THR A 483 -37.55 -41.04 -28.80
N ASP A 484 -36.56 -41.03 -27.92
CA ASP A 484 -35.61 -39.96 -27.67
C ASP A 484 -36.10 -38.60 -27.16
N ARG A 485 -36.41 -38.56 -25.86
CA ARG A 485 -36.29 -37.32 -25.06
C ARG A 485 -34.83 -36.97 -24.69
N ASN A 486 -33.85 -37.78 -25.13
CA ASN A 486 -32.43 -37.62 -24.76
C ASN A 486 -31.57 -36.89 -25.81
N TRP A 487 -32.16 -36.45 -26.93
CA TRP A 487 -31.42 -35.79 -28.01
C TRP A 487 -30.92 -34.38 -27.61
N SER A 488 -31.59 -33.70 -26.68
CA SER A 488 -31.26 -32.31 -26.31
C SER A 488 -30.03 -32.15 -25.42
N CYS A 489 -29.46 -33.26 -24.92
CA CYS A 489 -28.26 -33.31 -24.08
C CYS A 489 -26.99 -33.75 -24.81
N ARG A 490 -27.05 -33.84 -26.15
CA ARG A 490 -25.91 -34.16 -27.01
C ARG A 490 -25.51 -32.95 -27.84
N ALA A 491 -24.21 -32.75 -27.99
CA ALA A 491 -23.66 -31.75 -28.91
C ALA A 491 -23.74 -32.27 -30.35
N ASP A 492 -23.89 -31.37 -31.32
CA ASP A 492 -23.96 -31.74 -32.75
C ASP A 492 -22.69 -32.49 -33.17
N GLY A 493 -22.83 -33.76 -33.59
CA GLY A 493 -21.73 -34.63 -33.98
C GLY A 493 -21.09 -35.44 -32.83
N SER A 494 -21.60 -35.34 -31.60
CA SER A 494 -21.19 -36.16 -30.45
C SER A 494 -22.26 -37.21 -30.12
N ASP A 495 -21.85 -38.47 -29.93
CA ASP A 495 -22.72 -39.54 -29.42
C ASP A 495 -22.76 -39.60 -27.88
N VAL A 496 -21.97 -38.74 -27.22
CA VAL A 496 -21.83 -38.73 -25.76
C VAL A 496 -22.73 -37.65 -25.15
N GLU A 497 -23.58 -38.07 -24.22
CA GLU A 497 -24.46 -37.19 -23.45
C GLU A 497 -23.66 -36.40 -22.41
N CYS A 498 -23.93 -35.09 -22.33
CA CYS A 498 -23.29 -34.19 -21.37
C CYS A 498 -21.76 -34.33 -21.33
N SER A 499 -21.15 -34.56 -22.50
CA SER A 499 -19.70 -34.75 -22.67
C SER A 499 -19.09 -35.80 -21.73
N GLY A 500 -19.91 -36.71 -21.18
CA GLY A 500 -19.49 -37.73 -20.21
C GLY A 500 -19.11 -37.16 -18.82
N ARG A 501 -19.35 -35.87 -18.57
CA ARG A 501 -18.99 -35.14 -17.35
C ARG A 501 -20.23 -34.63 -16.60
N GLY A 502 -21.36 -35.28 -16.81
CA GLY A 502 -22.64 -34.92 -16.20
C GLY A 502 -23.74 -35.93 -16.53
N VAL A 503 -24.91 -35.71 -15.94
CA VAL A 503 -26.11 -36.51 -16.16
C VAL A 503 -27.15 -35.67 -16.89
N CYS A 504 -27.76 -36.22 -17.94
CA CYS A 504 -28.89 -35.56 -18.59
C CYS A 504 -30.14 -35.75 -17.73
N ASP A 505 -30.60 -34.68 -17.10
CA ASP A 505 -31.84 -34.64 -16.36
C ASP A 505 -32.85 -33.76 -17.10
N CYS A 506 -33.97 -34.36 -17.50
CA CYS A 506 -35.07 -33.68 -18.18
C CYS A 506 -34.66 -32.86 -19.43
N GLY A 507 -33.72 -33.38 -20.21
CA GLY A 507 -33.26 -32.75 -21.45
C GLY A 507 -32.25 -31.61 -21.24
N ARG A 508 -31.74 -31.43 -20.01
CA ARG A 508 -30.64 -30.51 -19.67
C ARG A 508 -29.52 -31.27 -18.97
N CYS A 509 -28.27 -30.90 -19.26
CA CYS A 509 -27.12 -31.47 -18.57
C CYS A 509 -26.91 -30.87 -17.19
N VAL A 510 -26.78 -31.75 -16.19
CA VAL A 510 -26.34 -31.42 -14.82
C VAL A 510 -24.90 -31.92 -14.69
N CYS A 511 -23.96 -30.97 -14.58
CA CYS A 511 -22.53 -31.28 -14.57
C CYS A 511 -22.05 -31.81 -13.23
N GLU A 512 -21.10 -32.75 -13.27
CA GLU A 512 -20.53 -33.35 -12.09
C GLU A 512 -19.63 -32.37 -11.33
N GLN A 513 -19.70 -32.39 -10.00
CA GLN A 513 -18.81 -31.59 -9.16
C GLN A 513 -17.47 -32.30 -9.02
N SER A 514 -16.41 -31.68 -9.53
CA SER A 514 -15.05 -32.17 -9.40
C SER A 514 -14.38 -31.57 -8.17
N ARG A 515 -13.44 -32.31 -7.56
CA ARG A 515 -12.57 -31.76 -6.51
C ARG A 515 -11.53 -30.77 -7.04
N LEU A 516 -11.33 -30.75 -8.36
CA LEU A 516 -10.35 -29.90 -9.04
C LEU A 516 -10.93 -28.55 -9.48
N GLY A 517 -12.25 -28.42 -9.51
CA GLY A 517 -12.95 -27.20 -9.91
C GLY A 517 -14.35 -27.50 -10.46
N THR A 518 -14.91 -26.54 -11.17
CA THR A 518 -16.28 -26.56 -11.68
C THR A 518 -16.32 -27.01 -13.14
N VAL A 519 -17.11 -28.04 -13.43
CA VAL A 519 -17.48 -28.38 -14.82
C VAL A 519 -18.77 -27.67 -15.17
N TYR A 520 -18.81 -27.01 -16.32
CA TYR A 520 -19.93 -26.19 -16.77
C TYR A 520 -20.10 -26.22 -18.29
N GLY A 521 -21.16 -25.59 -18.81
CA GLY A 521 -21.51 -25.58 -20.23
C GLY A 521 -22.85 -26.25 -20.50
N LYS A 522 -23.37 -26.09 -21.71
CA LYS A 522 -24.70 -26.62 -22.08
C LYS A 522 -24.72 -28.14 -22.04
N TYR A 523 -23.57 -28.74 -22.33
CA TYR A 523 -23.30 -30.16 -22.39
C TYR A 523 -22.16 -30.55 -21.44
N CYS A 524 -21.83 -29.77 -20.41
CA CYS A 524 -20.69 -30.03 -19.51
C CYS A 524 -19.34 -30.19 -20.22
N GLU A 525 -19.17 -29.39 -21.27
CA GLU A 525 -18.05 -29.41 -22.19
C GLU A 525 -16.87 -28.54 -21.73
N MET A 526 -17.08 -27.65 -20.76
CA MET A 526 -16.08 -26.73 -20.23
C MET A 526 -15.77 -27.01 -18.76
N ASP A 527 -14.60 -26.56 -18.34
CA ASP A 527 -14.17 -26.58 -16.95
C ASP A 527 -13.22 -25.41 -16.67
N ASP A 528 -13.09 -25.06 -15.39
CA ASP A 528 -12.29 -23.93 -14.90
C ASP A 528 -10.89 -24.35 -14.44
N PHE A 529 -10.43 -25.58 -14.76
CA PHE A 529 -9.17 -26.13 -14.22
C PHE A 529 -8.21 -26.72 -15.26
N SER A 530 -8.63 -26.90 -16.52
CA SER A 530 -7.81 -27.47 -17.60
C SER A 530 -6.98 -26.43 -18.39
N CYS A 531 -6.54 -25.34 -17.76
CA CYS A 531 -5.69 -24.32 -18.38
C CYS A 531 -4.21 -24.46 -17.99
N PRO A 532 -3.27 -23.77 -18.69
CA PRO A 532 -1.85 -23.77 -18.35
C PRO A 532 -1.55 -23.28 -16.92
N TYR A 533 -0.51 -23.86 -16.30
CA TYR A 533 -0.05 -23.51 -14.95
C TYR A 533 1.32 -22.83 -15.02
N GLU A 534 1.50 -21.75 -14.26
CA GLU A 534 2.78 -21.05 -14.07
C GLU A 534 3.20 -21.20 -12.61
N GLY A 535 4.38 -21.77 -12.35
CA GLY A 535 4.87 -21.97 -10.98
C GLY A 535 3.93 -22.81 -10.07
N GLY A 536 3.10 -23.67 -10.67
CA GLY A 536 2.08 -24.46 -9.96
C GLY A 536 0.74 -23.75 -9.74
N LEU A 537 0.56 -22.54 -10.26
CA LEU A 537 -0.69 -21.77 -10.17
C LEU A 537 -1.40 -21.73 -11.53
N LEU A 538 -2.68 -22.09 -11.56
CA LEU A 538 -3.54 -22.01 -12.75
C LEU A 538 -3.59 -20.56 -13.25
N CYS A 539 -3.26 -20.34 -14.54
CA CYS A 539 -3.15 -19.01 -15.15
C CYS A 539 -2.32 -18.01 -14.33
N GLY A 540 -1.30 -18.48 -13.60
CA GLY A 540 -0.45 -17.65 -12.75
C GLY A 540 -1.21 -16.91 -11.64
N ARG A 541 -2.45 -17.30 -11.34
CA ARG A 541 -3.40 -16.59 -10.46
C ARG A 541 -3.70 -15.14 -10.91
N ARG A 542 -3.47 -14.83 -12.19
CA ARG A 542 -3.54 -13.50 -12.82
C ARG A 542 -4.36 -13.56 -14.11
N GLY A 543 -5.35 -14.43 -14.10
CA GLY A 543 -6.24 -14.69 -15.23
C GLY A 543 -7.27 -15.74 -14.86
N VAL A 544 -8.32 -15.79 -15.68
CA VAL A 544 -9.44 -16.72 -15.51
C VAL A 544 -9.33 -17.80 -16.58
N CYS A 545 -9.44 -19.06 -16.15
CA CYS A 545 -9.48 -20.20 -17.07
C CYS A 545 -10.85 -20.26 -17.74
N VAL A 546 -10.87 -20.14 -19.07
CA VAL A 546 -12.09 -20.20 -19.89
C VAL A 546 -11.84 -21.16 -21.05
N SER A 547 -12.52 -22.30 -21.06
CA SER A 547 -12.46 -23.27 -22.16
C SER A 547 -11.03 -23.79 -22.46
N GLY A 548 -10.21 -23.98 -21.43
CA GLY A 548 -8.83 -24.48 -21.57
C GLY A 548 -7.79 -23.41 -21.91
N GLU A 549 -8.20 -22.15 -22.06
CA GLU A 549 -7.31 -21.02 -22.29
C GLU A 549 -7.36 -20.02 -21.12
N CYS A 550 -6.22 -19.41 -20.81
CA CYS A 550 -6.14 -18.38 -19.78
C CYS A 550 -6.48 -17.00 -20.38
N VAL A 551 -7.56 -16.40 -19.88
CA VAL A 551 -7.87 -14.99 -20.13
C VAL A 551 -7.19 -14.16 -19.07
N CYS A 552 -6.12 -13.44 -19.44
CA CYS A 552 -5.29 -12.70 -18.49
C CYS A 552 -5.95 -11.42 -17.97
N ASP A 553 -5.65 -11.10 -16.71
CA ASP A 553 -6.03 -9.84 -16.10
C ASP A 553 -5.28 -8.67 -16.76
N ASP A 554 -5.84 -7.46 -16.67
CA ASP A 554 -5.23 -6.26 -17.22
C ASP A 554 -3.79 -6.07 -16.70
N GLY A 555 -2.86 -5.88 -17.63
CA GLY A 555 -1.43 -5.78 -17.32
C GLY A 555 -0.66 -7.09 -17.35
N TRP A 556 -1.30 -8.22 -17.67
CA TRP A 556 -0.68 -9.53 -17.86
C TRP A 556 -0.92 -10.12 -19.26
N THR A 557 0.00 -10.94 -19.73
CA THR A 557 -0.04 -11.58 -21.05
C THR A 557 0.66 -12.95 -21.02
N GLY A 558 0.63 -13.65 -22.16
CA GLY A 558 1.16 -15.00 -22.32
C GLY A 558 0.12 -16.09 -22.02
N GLU A 559 0.39 -17.31 -22.48
CA GLU A 559 -0.54 -18.46 -22.39
C GLU A 559 -0.88 -18.87 -20.95
N SER A 560 -0.01 -18.55 -20.00
CA SER A 560 -0.18 -18.80 -18.56
C SER A 560 -0.40 -17.53 -17.73
N CYS A 561 -0.55 -16.37 -18.38
CA CYS A 561 -0.65 -15.05 -17.72
C CYS A 561 0.52 -14.71 -16.77
N GLY A 562 1.67 -15.35 -16.95
CA GLY A 562 2.88 -15.10 -16.15
C GLY A 562 3.68 -13.86 -16.55
N CYS A 563 3.38 -13.25 -17.70
CA CYS A 563 4.20 -12.18 -18.28
C CYS A 563 3.57 -10.81 -18.05
N PRO A 564 4.21 -9.87 -17.34
CA PRO A 564 3.67 -8.52 -17.19
C PRO A 564 3.81 -7.73 -18.50
N VAL A 565 2.77 -6.95 -18.82
CA VAL A 565 2.75 -6.01 -19.96
C VAL A 565 3.52 -4.73 -19.64
N SER A 566 3.60 -4.36 -18.36
CA SER A 566 4.35 -3.19 -17.91
C SER A 566 5.85 -3.36 -18.11
N THR A 567 6.49 -2.35 -18.69
CA THR A 567 7.95 -2.26 -18.83
C THR A 567 8.61 -1.54 -17.65
N ALA A 568 7.85 -1.18 -16.61
CA ALA A 568 8.32 -0.39 -15.47
C ALA A 568 9.48 -1.08 -14.72
N THR A 569 9.43 -2.41 -14.58
CA THR A 569 10.51 -3.19 -13.92
C THR A 569 11.79 -3.25 -14.73
N CYS A 570 11.77 -2.84 -16.00
CA CYS A 570 12.92 -2.78 -16.89
C CYS A 570 13.46 -1.35 -17.08
N GLN A 571 12.88 -0.34 -16.42
CA GLN A 571 13.31 1.04 -16.56
C GLN A 571 14.44 1.35 -15.57
N SER A 572 15.60 1.77 -16.08
CA SER A 572 16.74 2.15 -15.24
C SER A 572 16.56 3.56 -14.63
N LEU A 573 17.40 3.92 -13.66
CA LEU A 573 17.41 5.26 -13.00
C LEU A 573 17.47 6.43 -13.97
N ASN A 574 18.02 6.22 -15.17
CA ASN A 574 18.11 7.24 -16.22
C ASN A 574 16.86 7.30 -17.12
N GLY A 575 15.79 6.58 -16.76
CA GLY A 575 14.53 6.53 -17.51
C GLY A 575 14.56 5.64 -18.76
N LEU A 576 15.68 4.99 -19.07
CA LEU A 576 15.85 4.14 -20.25
C LEU A 576 15.48 2.68 -19.96
N ILE A 577 14.73 2.05 -20.86
CA ILE A 577 14.44 0.62 -20.79
C ILE A 577 15.73 -0.16 -21.03
N CYS A 578 16.11 -1.01 -20.07
CA CYS A 578 17.34 -1.82 -20.11
C CYS A 578 18.58 -1.00 -20.46
N SER A 579 18.66 0.22 -19.90
CA SER A 579 19.75 1.18 -20.16
C SER A 579 19.98 1.50 -21.65
N GLY A 580 18.97 1.26 -22.50
CA GLY A 580 19.05 1.40 -23.96
C GLY A 580 19.89 0.31 -24.64
N ARG A 581 20.21 -0.78 -23.96
CA ARG A 581 21.15 -1.84 -24.39
C ARG A 581 20.53 -3.25 -24.34
N GLY A 582 19.21 -3.31 -24.31
CA GLY A 582 18.47 -4.56 -24.26
C GLY A 582 16.98 -4.35 -24.46
N ARG A 583 16.25 -5.46 -24.47
CA ARG A 583 14.79 -5.49 -24.61
C ARG A 583 14.16 -6.01 -23.32
N CYS A 584 13.06 -5.38 -22.91
CA CYS A 584 12.27 -5.85 -21.79
C CYS A 584 11.36 -7.00 -22.24
N VAL A 585 11.55 -8.18 -21.67
CA VAL A 585 10.73 -9.37 -21.95
C VAL A 585 10.19 -9.88 -20.62
N CYS A 586 8.86 -9.86 -20.45
CA CYS A 586 8.18 -10.26 -19.22
C CYS A 586 8.73 -9.60 -17.95
N GLY A 587 8.99 -8.30 -18.02
CA GLY A 587 9.47 -7.51 -16.88
C GLY A 587 10.94 -7.73 -16.51
N LYS A 588 11.72 -8.43 -17.36
CA LYS A 588 13.17 -8.61 -17.21
C LYS A 588 13.91 -8.11 -18.44
N CYS A 589 15.08 -7.51 -18.24
CA CYS A 589 15.93 -7.07 -19.33
C CYS A 589 16.72 -8.24 -19.95
N VAL A 590 16.63 -8.36 -21.26
CA VAL A 590 17.47 -9.24 -22.07
C VAL A 590 18.43 -8.35 -22.85
N CYS A 591 19.72 -8.41 -22.50
CA CYS A 591 20.75 -7.58 -23.10
C CYS A 591 21.04 -8.00 -24.55
N ASP A 592 21.16 -7.04 -25.45
CA ASP A 592 21.40 -7.32 -26.87
C ASP A 592 22.86 -7.76 -27.12
N ASP A 593 23.80 -7.30 -26.29
CA ASP A 593 25.22 -7.70 -26.32
C ASP A 593 25.57 -8.52 -25.06
N PRO A 594 26.13 -9.74 -25.20
CA PRO A 594 26.54 -10.59 -24.08
C PRO A 594 27.66 -10.00 -23.20
N LYS A 595 28.35 -8.93 -23.62
CA LYS A 595 29.32 -8.20 -22.78
C LYS A 595 28.66 -7.30 -21.73
N HIS A 596 27.36 -7.02 -21.92
CA HIS A 596 26.55 -6.25 -20.99
C HIS A 596 25.80 -7.20 -20.05
N SER A 597 25.75 -6.84 -18.77
CA SER A 597 25.14 -7.62 -17.69
C SER A 597 24.53 -6.68 -16.65
N GLY A 598 23.82 -7.25 -15.66
CA GLY A 598 23.05 -6.49 -14.67
C GLY A 598 21.56 -6.47 -14.99
N ASP A 599 20.75 -6.08 -14.02
CA ASP A 599 19.28 -6.14 -14.09
C ASP A 599 18.71 -5.24 -15.19
N PHE A 600 19.48 -4.23 -15.61
CA PHE A 600 19.14 -3.29 -16.67
C PHE A 600 20.23 -3.19 -17.76
N CYS A 601 21.08 -4.22 -17.92
CA CYS A 601 22.17 -4.24 -18.90
C CYS A 601 23.21 -3.11 -18.74
N GLU A 602 23.33 -2.58 -17.52
CA GLU A 602 24.14 -1.40 -17.20
C GLU A 602 25.62 -1.70 -16.99
N ARG A 603 25.97 -2.94 -16.63
CA ARG A 603 27.36 -3.33 -16.34
C ARG A 603 28.03 -3.85 -17.59
N CYS A 604 29.11 -3.19 -18.00
CA CYS A 604 30.03 -3.72 -18.99
C CYS A 604 31.47 -3.64 -18.45
N PRO A 605 31.94 -4.72 -17.82
CA PRO A 605 33.31 -4.79 -17.29
C PRO A 605 34.38 -4.58 -18.39
N ALA A 606 34.06 -4.92 -19.64
CA ALA A 606 34.95 -4.77 -20.79
C ALA A 606 34.89 -3.39 -21.48
N CYS A 607 33.98 -2.50 -21.07
CA CYS A 607 33.77 -1.19 -21.71
C CYS A 607 34.53 -0.05 -21.02
N GLN A 608 35.35 -0.35 -20.01
CA GLN A 608 36.03 0.67 -19.22
C GLN A 608 37.27 1.22 -19.94
N SER A 609 37.06 2.20 -20.82
CA SER A 609 38.11 3.15 -21.26
C SER A 609 37.51 4.49 -21.67
N SER A 610 37.13 5.32 -20.68
CA SER A 610 36.75 6.73 -20.90
C SER A 610 37.86 7.69 -20.43
N CYS A 611 39.11 7.44 -20.85
CA CYS A 611 40.22 8.40 -20.75
C CYS A 611 40.94 8.57 -22.10
N GLN A 612 40.20 8.75 -23.20
CA GLN A 612 40.77 8.97 -24.54
C GLN A 612 40.34 10.27 -25.23
N SER A 613 39.52 11.13 -24.61
CA SER A 613 39.01 12.34 -25.26
C SER A 613 39.75 13.65 -24.90
N HIS A 614 40.90 13.61 -24.23
CA HIS A 614 41.66 14.84 -23.91
C HIS A 614 43.18 14.69 -24.14
N TRP A 615 43.59 14.25 -25.33
CA TRP A 615 44.98 14.43 -25.76
C TRP A 615 45.06 15.00 -27.15
N ASP A 616 45.00 16.32 -27.26
CA ASP A 616 45.66 17.01 -28.37
C ASP A 616 46.21 18.37 -27.93
N ARG A 617 47.53 18.49 -28.11
CA ARG A 617 48.44 19.65 -28.01
C ARG A 617 49.13 19.92 -26.66
N PRO A 618 50.47 19.79 -26.58
CA PRO A 618 51.25 20.34 -25.47
C PRO A 618 51.56 21.83 -25.74
N PRO A 619 51.57 22.71 -24.72
CA PRO A 619 52.26 23.98 -24.82
C PRO A 619 53.69 23.85 -24.30
N ASP A 620 54.64 24.30 -25.12
CA ASP A 620 56.02 24.57 -24.77
C ASP A 620 56.10 25.62 -23.65
N ARG A 621 56.56 25.22 -22.46
CA ARG A 621 57.48 25.93 -21.54
C ARG A 621 57.43 25.32 -20.13
N PRO A 622 58.56 25.31 -19.39
CA PRO A 622 58.57 24.85 -18.00
C PRO A 622 57.92 25.92 -17.12
N VAL A 623 56.82 25.58 -16.45
CA VAL A 623 56.25 26.41 -15.39
C VAL A 623 56.74 25.85 -14.05
N GLU A 624 57.46 26.69 -13.32
CA GLU A 624 57.89 26.45 -11.94
C GLU A 624 56.70 26.06 -11.04
N MET A 625 56.92 25.04 -10.22
CA MET A 625 55.95 24.54 -9.25
C MET A 625 55.93 25.46 -8.03
N HIS A 626 55.13 26.53 -8.08
CA HIS A 626 54.72 27.22 -6.87
C HIS A 626 53.64 26.40 -6.17
N ILE A 627 54.01 25.71 -5.10
CA ILE A 627 53.07 25.10 -4.15
C ILE A 627 52.35 26.25 -3.43
N GLN A 628 51.16 26.61 -3.93
CA GLN A 628 50.17 27.33 -3.14
C GLN A 628 49.43 26.30 -2.30
N VAL A 629 49.70 26.31 -0.99
CA VAL A 629 48.84 25.68 0.02
C VAL A 629 47.48 26.35 -0.06
N PRO A 630 46.38 25.62 -0.36
CA PRO A 630 45.06 26.22 -0.32
C PRO A 630 44.74 26.64 1.11
N LYS A 631 44.50 27.93 1.32
CA LYS A 631 43.82 28.42 2.51
C LYS A 631 42.43 27.79 2.56
N MET A 632 42.12 27.16 3.70
CA MET A 632 40.77 26.72 4.07
C MET A 632 39.75 27.83 3.81
N PRO A 633 38.62 27.55 3.11
CA PRO A 633 37.44 28.37 3.25
C PRO A 633 36.82 28.08 4.62
N LEU A 634 36.85 29.10 5.50
CA LEU A 634 35.88 29.25 6.58
C LEU A 634 34.52 29.51 5.91
N GLY A 635 33.70 28.47 5.78
CA GLY A 635 32.36 28.54 5.21
C GLY A 635 31.55 27.31 5.58
N ASP A 636 30.47 27.55 6.35
CA ASP A 636 29.33 26.71 6.73
C ASP A 636 29.53 25.18 6.90
N PRO A 637 29.42 24.64 8.13
CA PRO A 637 29.59 23.22 8.41
C PRO A 637 28.35 22.34 8.09
N TRP A 638 27.46 22.79 7.20
CA TRP A 638 26.27 22.03 6.80
C TRP A 638 26.09 22.03 5.28
N GLN A 639 27.06 21.44 4.58
CA GLN A 639 26.73 20.68 3.38
C GLN A 639 26.77 19.19 3.77
N CYS A 640 25.59 18.59 3.90
CA CYS A 640 25.43 17.15 3.84
C CYS A 640 25.59 16.68 2.39
#